data_AF-A0A7Y5SIX0-F1
#
_entry.id   AF-A0A7Y5SIX0-F1
#
_cell.length_a   1.000
_cell.length_b   1.000
_cell.length_c   1.000
_cell.angle_alpha   90.00
_cell.angle_beta   90.00
_cell.angle_gamma   90.00
#
_symmetry.space_group_name_H-M   'P 1'
#
loop_
_entity.id
_entity.type
_entity.pdbx_description
1 polymer ?
#
loop_
_entity_poly.entity_id
_entity_poly.type
_entity_poly.pdbx_seq_one_letter_code
_entity_poly.pdbx_strand_id
1 'polypeptide(L)'
;MRANRTGMFLAILFTALALMPASRTTAAETIPVGVAKVDITPEMPVRMYGYASRKSESEGIAGRLKAAALAIGGDEGEGPAVLLSVDCGAVPADLRAEVLRRAQTKAPIKPERFMLANSHNHSGPNLKGMQGLEGQELEHLTQYAKELTDRLEEVVLKALASRQPGQLAWTQGTVAFAANRRVLKDGKWIKFGAVPEGPADHSLPLLRVTDAQGNPIALVVNYACHNTTLRGDFKQIHGDWAACAQESIEADHPGTVAMITIGCGADSDPCPHGTVELCRQHGRAMADEVKRLMAGPFKPIEPELTARRMPLEVPFLEPPPIEELRQYAVKSYAAQRLLKLIEKGEKPPTSETYEIATWTFGNDLAMIFLSDEVVVDYAVRLKREMDGGRLWINAYSNDVSSYIASKRIIGEGGYEAWNSLSATISYGRPEQVQPAIEDRIVERVKELLPEGFRRGARPSSGGESPQASRWQFGKPIVTYWAGPPMTDATAAQMAEGAWNLVWCQEDELDNAHRHGLRAMLQDGLLTPKSLESDEAGAKLGALIERVRNHPALYAYFLTDEPSAAAFADWGKLVAYLRQRDPGRLPYINLFPTYASNAQLGTQGDTVNAYAEHLRQYVETVKPALISYDHYHFSKQGDNAQYFLNLAMIREAAMKAGVPFLNIVQACTWTTSMRVPNGDELRFLVYTSLAYGAQGISYYVYCHPGHEGAMANADGTPTPLYHAAKEANRDFARIAAECQPLRSLGVYHLGMIPPGGEPLPEKSAFGLDPAVTTVEYHPPAPIQGFVLGLFGESDKPTHALVVNLDYKQAATTAVVGPGPLTSFAPAAGTWSTPAGPRLEVQLPPGGGRLVRVTK
;
A
#
# COMPACT_ATOMS: atom_id res chain seq x y z
N MET A 1 -82.62 14.69 -49.42
CA MET A 1 -81.56 15.44 -48.69
C MET A 1 -80.50 14.44 -48.24
N ARG A 2 -79.24 14.65 -48.67
CA ARG A 2 -77.98 14.02 -48.19
C ARG A 2 -77.90 12.48 -48.29
N ALA A 3 -77.15 11.88 -49.23
CA ALA A 3 -75.68 11.83 -49.39
C ALA A 3 -75.00 10.66 -48.64
N ASN A 4 -74.50 9.71 -49.45
CA ASN A 4 -73.17 9.09 -49.43
C ASN A 4 -72.62 8.28 -48.23
N ARG A 5 -72.33 7.02 -48.58
CA ARG A 5 -71.00 6.35 -48.61
C ARG A 5 -70.38 5.77 -47.33
N THR A 6 -70.33 4.43 -47.36
CA THR A 6 -69.14 3.57 -47.30
C THR A 6 -67.99 3.93 -46.35
N GLY A 7 -67.65 2.99 -45.46
CA GLY A 7 -66.38 2.92 -44.74
C GLY A 7 -65.98 1.47 -44.48
N MET A 8 -64.87 1.06 -45.08
CA MET A 8 -64.33 -0.28 -45.22
C MET A 8 -63.45 -0.63 -44.00
N PHE A 9 -63.58 -1.83 -43.45
CA PHE A 9 -62.73 -2.33 -42.36
C PHE A 9 -61.30 -2.59 -42.87
N LEU A 10 -60.33 -1.86 -42.30
CA LEU A 10 -58.90 -2.11 -42.48
C LEU A 10 -58.33 -2.60 -41.14
N ALA A 11 -57.81 -3.83 -41.11
CA ALA A 11 -57.12 -4.40 -39.96
C ALA A 11 -55.75 -3.71 -39.79
N ILE A 12 -55.54 -3.09 -38.63
CA ILE A 12 -54.25 -2.52 -38.22
C ILE A 12 -53.54 -3.56 -37.35
N LEU A 13 -52.46 -4.13 -37.89
CA LEU A 13 -51.48 -4.95 -37.19
C LEU A 13 -50.59 -4.00 -36.36
N PHE A 14 -50.74 -4.02 -35.03
CA PHE A 14 -49.85 -3.29 -34.12
C PHE A 14 -48.53 -4.04 -33.97
N THR A 15 -47.51 -3.62 -34.71
CA THR A 15 -46.11 -4.03 -34.48
C THR A 15 -45.58 -3.26 -33.27
N ALA A 16 -45.48 -3.91 -32.11
CA ALA A 16 -44.79 -3.37 -30.95
C ALA A 16 -43.27 -3.36 -31.23
N LEU A 17 -42.77 -2.24 -31.76
CA LEU A 17 -41.35 -1.95 -31.82
C LEU A 17 -40.88 -1.64 -30.40
N ALA A 18 -40.21 -2.60 -29.75
CA ALA A 18 -39.55 -2.38 -28.48
C ALA A 18 -38.48 -1.30 -28.67
N LEU A 19 -38.74 -0.08 -28.18
CA LEU A 19 -37.69 0.91 -27.95
C LEU A 19 -36.74 0.34 -26.91
N MET A 20 -35.61 -0.21 -27.36
CA MET A 20 -34.44 -0.37 -26.51
C MET A 20 -34.02 1.02 -26.02
N PRO A 21 -33.80 1.25 -24.71
CA PRO A 21 -33.24 2.49 -24.25
C PRO A 21 -31.84 2.62 -24.86
N ALA A 22 -31.63 3.64 -25.67
CA ALA A 22 -30.30 4.03 -26.11
C ALA A 22 -29.46 4.25 -24.84
N SER A 23 -28.45 3.40 -24.65
CA SER A 23 -27.40 3.65 -23.67
C SER A 23 -26.82 5.03 -23.97
N ARG A 24 -27.16 6.02 -23.15
CA ARG A 24 -26.42 7.28 -23.12
C ARG A 24 -25.00 6.93 -22.68
N THR A 25 -24.09 6.76 -23.62
CA THR A 25 -22.67 6.96 -23.36
C THR A 25 -22.52 8.39 -22.87
N THR A 26 -22.35 8.56 -21.56
CA THR A 26 -21.89 9.82 -20.99
C THR A 26 -20.59 10.18 -21.68
N ALA A 27 -20.57 11.27 -22.45
CA ALA A 27 -19.33 11.79 -23.03
C ALA A 27 -18.34 12.01 -21.87
N ALA A 28 -17.13 11.47 -21.98
CA ALA A 28 -16.10 11.65 -20.97
C ALA A 28 -15.81 13.16 -20.82
N GLU A 29 -15.86 13.66 -19.58
CA GLU A 29 -15.64 15.07 -19.28
C GLU A 29 -14.23 15.50 -19.72
N THR A 30 -14.15 16.65 -20.38
CA THR A 30 -12.90 17.21 -20.91
C THR A 30 -12.42 18.37 -20.06
N ILE A 31 -11.11 18.52 -19.91
CA ILE A 31 -10.44 19.64 -19.23
C ILE A 31 -9.49 20.36 -20.20
N PRO A 32 -9.29 21.70 -20.10
CA PRO A 32 -8.27 22.38 -20.89
C PRO A 32 -6.88 21.84 -20.58
N VAL A 33 -6.19 21.31 -21.60
CA VAL A 33 -4.83 20.78 -21.51
C VAL A 33 -3.98 21.34 -22.64
N GLY A 34 -2.75 21.75 -22.33
CA GLY A 34 -1.82 22.32 -23.29
C GLY A 34 -0.40 21.87 -22.98
N VAL A 35 0.40 21.66 -24.02
CA VAL A 35 1.76 21.14 -23.87
C VAL A 35 2.71 21.88 -24.79
N ALA A 36 3.91 22.14 -24.31
CA ALA A 36 4.98 22.70 -25.10
C ALA A 36 6.32 22.11 -24.70
N LYS A 37 7.27 22.15 -25.64
CA LYS A 37 8.66 21.74 -25.43
C LYS A 37 9.59 22.75 -26.08
N VAL A 38 10.70 23.05 -25.43
CA VAL A 38 11.77 23.92 -25.94
C VAL A 38 13.12 23.29 -25.68
N ASP A 39 14.09 23.70 -26.49
CA ASP A 39 15.49 23.36 -26.30
C ASP A 39 16.11 24.27 -25.23
N ILE A 40 16.81 23.67 -24.27
CA ILE A 40 17.51 24.39 -23.20
C ILE A 40 19.02 24.12 -23.20
N THR A 41 19.57 23.59 -24.28
CA THR A 41 20.99 23.26 -24.39
C THR A 41 21.82 24.55 -24.33
N PRO A 42 22.89 24.61 -23.51
CA PRO A 42 23.81 25.74 -23.50
C PRO A 42 24.54 25.84 -24.85
N GLU A 43 24.71 27.06 -25.37
CA GLU A 43 25.46 27.32 -26.60
C GLU A 43 26.96 27.49 -26.34
N MET A 44 27.31 27.85 -25.10
CA MET A 44 28.69 27.99 -24.65
C MET A 44 29.10 26.81 -23.76
N PRO A 45 30.41 26.54 -23.62
CA PRO A 45 30.90 25.64 -22.58
C PRO A 45 30.42 26.12 -21.20
N VAL A 46 29.99 25.18 -20.37
CA VAL A 46 29.56 25.48 -19.01
C VAL A 46 30.07 24.44 -18.04
N ARG A 47 30.25 24.84 -16.78
CA ARG A 47 30.56 23.88 -15.72
C ARG A 47 29.40 22.92 -15.53
N MET A 48 29.67 21.61 -15.57
CA MET A 48 28.63 20.58 -15.44
C MET A 48 28.40 20.12 -13.99
N TYR A 49 27.16 19.77 -13.68
CA TYR A 49 26.66 19.42 -12.35
C TYR A 49 27.11 18.01 -11.87
N GLY A 50 27.05 17.78 -10.55
CA GLY A 50 27.02 16.44 -9.95
C GLY A 50 28.37 15.88 -9.49
N TYR A 51 29.37 15.79 -10.37
CA TYR A 51 30.64 15.09 -10.05
C TYR A 51 31.73 16.04 -9.54
N ALA A 52 32.08 15.93 -8.26
CA ALA A 52 33.09 16.78 -7.62
C ALA A 52 34.49 16.71 -8.27
N SER A 53 34.84 15.61 -8.93
CA SER A 53 36.10 15.43 -9.67
C SER A 53 36.17 16.27 -10.95
N ARG A 54 35.03 16.75 -11.46
CA ARG A 54 34.97 17.53 -12.70
C ARG A 54 35.37 18.99 -12.43
N LYS A 55 36.58 19.34 -12.86
CA LYS A 55 37.21 20.65 -12.59
C LYS A 55 37.27 21.61 -13.79
N SER A 56 36.61 21.29 -14.92
CA SER A 56 36.56 22.13 -16.13
C SER A 56 35.13 22.26 -16.67
N GLU A 57 34.93 23.21 -17.58
CA GLU A 57 33.72 23.31 -18.41
C GLU A 57 33.55 22.08 -19.34
N SER A 58 32.35 21.95 -19.90
CA SER A 58 32.01 20.92 -20.89
C SER A 58 32.84 21.06 -22.17
N GLU A 59 33.27 19.93 -22.72
CA GLU A 59 34.12 19.83 -23.92
C GLU A 59 33.30 19.69 -25.22
N GLY A 60 31.96 19.70 -25.14
CA GLY A 60 31.07 19.57 -26.29
C GLY A 60 29.64 19.21 -25.90
N ILE A 61 28.82 18.90 -26.91
CA ILE A 61 27.41 18.50 -26.77
C ILE A 61 27.25 17.13 -27.42
N ALA A 62 27.00 16.11 -26.61
CA ALA A 62 26.74 14.75 -27.08
C ALA A 62 25.24 14.45 -27.22
N GLY A 63 24.39 15.19 -26.49
CA GLY A 63 22.94 15.11 -26.55
C GLY A 63 22.30 16.41 -26.10
N ARG A 64 21.16 16.75 -26.70
CA ARG A 64 20.46 18.02 -26.43
C ARG A 64 19.58 17.91 -25.17
N LEU A 65 19.50 19.01 -24.44
CA LEU A 65 18.68 19.16 -23.23
C LEU A 65 17.36 19.85 -23.59
N LYS A 66 16.26 19.39 -23.00
CA LYS A 66 14.92 19.93 -23.26
C LYS A 66 14.25 20.37 -21.96
N ALA A 67 13.34 21.34 -22.08
CA ALA A 67 12.32 21.62 -21.08
C ALA A 67 10.95 21.43 -21.71
N ALA A 68 10.02 20.84 -20.96
CA ALA A 68 8.65 20.63 -21.40
C ALA A 68 7.67 21.04 -20.30
N ALA A 69 6.59 21.70 -20.68
CA ALA A 69 5.54 22.12 -19.76
C ALA A 69 4.20 21.51 -20.17
N LEU A 70 3.48 20.96 -19.20
CA LEU A 70 2.09 20.53 -19.31
C LEU A 70 1.23 21.46 -18.46
N ALA A 71 0.31 22.17 -19.09
CA ALA A 71 -0.71 23.00 -18.45
C ALA A 71 -2.04 22.24 -18.38
N ILE A 72 -2.69 22.23 -17.21
CA ILE A 72 -3.95 21.54 -16.93
C ILE A 72 -4.92 22.52 -16.26
N GLY A 73 -6.15 22.62 -16.78
CA GLY A 73 -7.20 23.50 -16.27
C GLY A 73 -7.24 24.86 -16.95
N GLY A 74 -8.36 25.56 -16.78
CA GLY A 74 -8.59 26.92 -17.28
C GLY A 74 -8.17 28.01 -16.30
N ASP A 75 -8.44 29.27 -16.67
CA ASP A 75 -8.13 30.43 -15.84
C ASP A 75 -9.19 30.71 -14.74
N GLU A 76 -10.32 29.98 -14.78
CA GLU A 76 -11.38 30.06 -13.77
C GLU A 76 -11.05 29.26 -12.50
N GLY A 77 -11.82 29.48 -11.43
CA GLY A 77 -11.69 28.75 -10.17
C GLY A 77 -10.33 28.96 -9.50
N GLU A 78 -9.55 27.89 -9.35
CA GLU A 78 -8.21 27.96 -8.77
C GLU A 78 -7.08 28.26 -9.78
N GLY A 79 -7.42 28.44 -11.06
CA GLY A 79 -6.45 28.69 -12.14
C GLY A 79 -5.71 27.43 -12.62
N PRO A 80 -4.89 27.55 -13.67
CA PRO A 80 -4.23 26.41 -14.29
C PRO A 80 -3.10 25.84 -13.41
N ALA A 81 -2.91 24.53 -13.48
CA ALA A 81 -1.73 23.84 -12.97
C ALA A 81 -0.70 23.64 -14.08
N VAL A 82 0.59 23.77 -13.75
CA VAL A 82 1.71 23.64 -14.69
C VAL A 82 2.76 22.71 -14.11
N LEU A 83 2.99 21.59 -14.79
CA LEU A 83 4.10 20.68 -14.52
C LEU A 83 5.20 20.98 -15.54
N LEU A 84 6.38 21.36 -15.06
CA LEU A 84 7.54 21.74 -15.86
C LEU A 84 8.66 20.71 -15.66
N SER A 85 8.88 19.86 -16.66
CA SER A 85 10.01 18.92 -16.70
C SER A 85 11.23 19.61 -17.29
N VAL A 86 12.38 19.51 -16.63
CA VAL A 86 13.62 20.17 -17.06
C VAL A 86 14.77 19.18 -17.08
N ASP A 87 15.44 19.06 -18.23
CA ASP A 87 16.69 18.31 -18.39
C ASP A 87 17.87 19.05 -17.73
N CYS A 88 17.81 19.22 -16.41
CA CYS A 88 18.85 19.84 -15.60
C CYS A 88 19.19 18.96 -14.40
N GLY A 89 20.40 19.15 -13.85
CA GLY A 89 20.80 18.55 -12.58
C GLY A 89 19.97 19.10 -11.42
N ALA A 90 19.94 20.42 -11.27
CA ALA A 90 19.12 21.10 -10.28
C ALA A 90 18.90 22.55 -10.70
N VAL A 91 17.65 22.94 -10.96
CA VAL A 91 17.27 24.34 -11.12
C VAL A 91 17.22 25.02 -9.73
N PRO A 92 17.91 26.15 -9.53
CA PRO A 92 17.84 26.91 -8.28
C PRO A 92 16.43 27.43 -7.93
N ALA A 93 16.11 27.46 -6.64
CA ALA A 93 14.80 27.90 -6.13
C ALA A 93 14.45 29.35 -6.53
N ASP A 94 15.42 30.25 -6.56
CA ASP A 94 15.27 31.65 -6.98
C ASP A 94 14.98 31.76 -8.49
N LEU A 95 15.67 30.97 -9.32
CA LEU A 95 15.38 30.87 -10.76
C LEU A 95 13.95 30.36 -10.98
N ARG A 96 13.56 29.27 -10.29
CA ARG A 96 12.17 28.75 -10.35
C ARG A 96 11.16 29.81 -9.92
N ALA A 97 11.42 30.52 -8.81
CA ALA A 97 10.53 31.55 -8.30
C ALA A 97 10.38 32.71 -9.29
N GLU A 98 11.46 33.09 -9.97
CA GLU A 98 11.44 34.11 -11.01
C GLU A 98 10.61 33.67 -12.22
N VAL A 99 10.75 32.42 -12.69
CA VAL A 99 9.91 31.87 -13.78
C VAL A 99 8.43 31.92 -13.41
N LEU A 100 8.08 31.46 -12.19
CA LEU A 100 6.70 31.53 -11.71
C LEU A 100 6.20 32.97 -11.64
N ARG A 101 6.99 33.88 -11.08
CA ARG A 101 6.63 35.31 -10.96
C ARG A 101 6.35 35.92 -12.33
N ARG A 102 7.20 35.64 -13.34
CA ARG A 102 7.00 36.13 -14.71
C ARG A 102 5.74 35.52 -15.34
N ALA A 103 5.51 34.23 -15.20
CA ALA A 103 4.32 33.56 -15.72
C ALA A 103 3.03 34.09 -15.06
N GLN A 104 3.05 34.39 -13.76
CA GLN A 104 1.94 34.97 -13.00
C GLN A 104 1.49 36.35 -13.51
N THR A 105 2.37 37.10 -14.18
CA THR A 105 1.96 38.36 -14.81
C THR A 105 1.05 38.18 -16.02
N LYS A 106 0.96 36.96 -16.57
CA LYS A 106 0.25 36.63 -17.81
C LYS A 106 -0.85 35.59 -17.63
N ALA A 107 -0.84 34.81 -16.54
CA ALA A 107 -1.84 33.79 -16.22
C ALA A 107 -2.02 33.63 -14.69
N PRO A 108 -3.21 33.27 -14.18
CA PRO A 108 -3.49 33.19 -12.74
C PRO A 108 -2.98 31.88 -12.11
N ILE A 109 -1.67 31.62 -12.20
CA ILE A 109 -1.05 30.39 -11.67
C ILE A 109 -0.78 30.56 -10.17
N LYS A 110 -1.33 29.67 -9.33
CA LYS A 110 -1.01 29.64 -7.89
C LYS A 110 0.32 28.92 -7.63
N PRO A 111 1.09 29.30 -6.58
CA PRO A 111 2.37 28.66 -6.28
C PRO A 111 2.31 27.14 -6.07
N GLU A 112 1.26 26.64 -5.43
CA GLU A 112 0.98 25.21 -5.22
C GLU A 112 0.61 24.47 -6.51
N ARG A 113 0.21 25.21 -7.55
CA ARG A 113 -0.15 24.72 -8.89
C ARG A 113 1.01 24.79 -9.90
N PHE A 114 2.22 25.17 -9.48
CA PHE A 114 3.39 25.23 -10.34
C PHE A 114 4.50 24.29 -9.84
N MET A 115 4.68 23.15 -10.49
CA MET A 115 5.68 22.15 -10.12
C MET A 115 6.80 22.08 -11.15
N LEU A 116 8.05 22.17 -10.71
CA LEU A 116 9.22 21.95 -11.55
C LEU A 116 9.82 20.58 -11.18
N ALA A 117 10.04 19.69 -12.15
CA ALA A 117 10.67 18.39 -11.95
C ALA A 117 12.01 18.34 -12.71
N ASN A 118 13.10 18.14 -11.98
CA ASN A 118 14.42 17.97 -12.59
C ASN A 118 14.62 16.51 -13.01
N SER A 119 15.14 16.28 -14.23
CA SER A 119 15.67 14.96 -14.61
C SER A 119 16.84 14.52 -13.72
N HIS A 120 17.50 15.49 -13.08
CA HIS A 120 18.67 15.30 -12.25
C HIS A 120 19.84 14.61 -12.99
N ASN A 121 20.09 15.04 -14.23
CA ASN A 121 21.24 14.57 -15.00
C ASN A 121 22.56 15.21 -14.51
N HIS A 122 23.62 14.40 -14.49
CA HIS A 122 24.97 14.83 -14.08
C HIS A 122 25.85 15.28 -15.25
N SER A 123 25.26 15.51 -16.43
CA SER A 123 25.95 15.94 -17.65
C SER A 123 25.31 17.21 -18.23
N GLY A 124 24.68 18.01 -17.37
CA GLY A 124 24.10 19.31 -17.69
C GLY A 124 24.68 20.41 -16.80
N PRO A 125 24.21 21.67 -16.94
CA PRO A 125 24.85 22.84 -16.33
C PRO A 125 24.73 22.91 -14.79
N ASN A 126 25.78 23.38 -14.10
CA ASN A 126 25.90 23.42 -12.63
C ASN A 126 25.40 24.72 -11.99
N LEU A 127 24.12 25.06 -12.18
CA LEU A 127 23.55 26.32 -11.70
C LEU A 127 23.69 26.52 -10.19
N LYS A 128 23.52 25.46 -9.38
CA LYS A 128 23.69 25.49 -7.92
C LYS A 128 25.13 25.76 -7.46
N GLY A 129 26.13 25.45 -8.29
CA GLY A 129 27.55 25.63 -7.98
C GLY A 129 28.13 26.98 -8.37
N MET A 130 27.33 27.89 -8.96
CA MET A 130 27.80 29.17 -9.50
C MET A 130 28.59 30.01 -8.50
N GLN A 131 28.22 30.01 -7.22
CA GLN A 131 28.87 30.81 -6.17
C GLN A 131 30.35 30.47 -5.93
N GLY A 132 30.82 29.30 -6.41
CA GLY A 132 32.21 28.88 -6.29
C GLY A 132 33.03 29.05 -7.58
N LEU A 133 32.48 29.71 -8.60
CA LEU A 133 33.13 29.95 -9.88
C LEU A 133 33.58 31.40 -10.01
N GLU A 134 34.60 31.64 -10.82
CA GLU A 134 35.16 32.96 -11.09
C GLU A 134 35.48 33.10 -12.59
N GLY A 135 35.68 34.34 -13.05
CA GLY A 135 36.07 34.64 -14.41
C GLY A 135 35.10 34.11 -15.47
N GLN A 136 35.65 33.63 -16.58
CA GLN A 136 34.89 33.22 -17.76
C GLN A 136 33.84 32.12 -17.47
N GLU A 137 34.15 31.17 -16.58
CA GLU A 137 33.21 30.09 -16.24
C GLU A 137 31.97 30.61 -15.51
N LEU A 138 32.14 31.63 -14.67
CA LEU A 138 31.03 32.30 -13.99
C LEU A 138 30.20 33.11 -15.00
N GLU A 139 30.86 33.81 -15.93
CA GLU A 139 30.17 34.58 -16.98
C GLU A 139 29.31 33.70 -17.87
N HIS A 140 29.87 32.60 -18.39
CA HIS A 140 29.14 31.63 -19.22
C HIS A 140 27.92 31.06 -18.49
N LEU A 141 28.08 30.66 -17.24
CA LEU A 141 27.00 30.03 -16.48
C LEU A 141 25.94 31.06 -16.04
N THR A 142 26.33 32.31 -15.78
CA THR A 142 25.40 33.42 -15.50
C THR A 142 24.56 33.75 -16.73
N GLN A 143 25.19 33.81 -17.90
CA GLN A 143 24.47 33.99 -19.16
C GLN A 143 23.50 32.83 -19.40
N TYR A 144 23.95 31.59 -19.23
CA TYR A 144 23.09 30.42 -19.38
C TYR A 144 21.92 30.42 -18.37
N ALA A 145 22.14 30.83 -17.11
CA ALA A 145 21.05 30.93 -16.12
C ALA A 145 19.95 31.90 -16.57
N LYS A 146 20.34 33.03 -17.19
CA LYS A 146 19.40 33.99 -17.78
C LYS A 146 18.65 33.37 -18.97
N GLU A 147 19.36 32.77 -19.91
CA GLU A 147 18.78 32.11 -21.09
C GLU A 147 17.81 30.99 -20.69
N LEU A 148 18.18 30.19 -19.70
CA LEU A 148 17.32 29.15 -19.15
C LEU A 148 16.05 29.77 -18.54
N THR A 149 16.18 30.83 -17.74
CA THR A 149 15.01 31.53 -17.17
C THR A 149 14.04 31.98 -18.27
N ASP A 150 14.57 32.59 -19.34
CA ASP A 150 13.77 33.07 -20.47
C ASP A 150 13.10 31.89 -21.21
N ARG A 151 13.82 30.79 -21.46
CA ARG A 151 13.29 29.57 -22.12
C ARG A 151 12.27 28.83 -21.26
N LEU A 152 12.45 28.79 -19.94
CA LEU A 152 11.49 28.18 -19.01
C LEU A 152 10.20 29.00 -18.92
N GLU A 153 10.30 30.34 -18.91
CA GLU A 153 9.13 31.21 -19.05
C GLU A 153 8.41 30.95 -20.38
N GLU A 154 9.16 30.90 -21.49
CA GLU A 154 8.63 30.67 -22.83
C GLU A 154 7.83 29.36 -22.92
N VAL A 155 8.39 28.24 -22.47
CA VAL A 155 7.71 26.94 -22.57
C VAL A 155 6.46 26.88 -21.70
N VAL A 156 6.48 27.49 -20.51
CA VAL A 156 5.30 27.60 -19.65
C VAL A 156 4.20 28.39 -20.36
N LEU A 157 4.52 29.55 -20.93
CA LEU A 157 3.54 30.37 -21.64
C LEU A 157 3.01 29.70 -22.91
N LYS A 158 3.85 28.96 -23.65
CA LYS A 158 3.41 28.16 -24.81
C LYS A 158 2.47 27.04 -24.40
N ALA A 159 2.73 26.35 -23.29
CA ALA A 159 1.83 25.31 -22.78
C ALA A 159 0.48 25.91 -22.33
N LEU A 160 0.49 27.06 -21.66
CA LEU A 160 -0.73 27.77 -21.25
C LEU A 160 -1.54 28.25 -22.47
N ALA A 161 -0.87 28.78 -23.50
CA ALA A 161 -1.53 29.29 -24.72
C ALA A 161 -2.06 28.18 -25.64
N SER A 162 -1.48 26.97 -25.59
CA SER A 162 -1.90 25.83 -26.40
C SER A 162 -3.01 24.99 -25.75
N ARG A 163 -3.58 25.43 -24.62
CA ARG A 163 -4.64 24.69 -23.94
C ARG A 163 -5.86 24.52 -24.82
N GLN A 164 -6.30 23.28 -24.95
CA GLN A 164 -7.48 22.85 -25.69
C GLN A 164 -8.25 21.79 -24.89
N PRO A 165 -9.55 21.56 -25.15
CA PRO A 165 -10.28 20.48 -24.49
C PRO A 165 -9.57 19.14 -24.72
N GLY A 166 -9.34 18.40 -23.64
CA GLY A 166 -8.67 17.11 -23.69
C GLY A 166 -8.97 16.25 -22.48
N GLN A 167 -8.33 15.09 -22.39
CA GLN A 167 -8.59 14.09 -21.36
C GLN A 167 -7.30 13.63 -20.71
N LEU A 168 -7.41 13.27 -19.43
CA LEU A 168 -6.34 12.72 -18.62
C LEU A 168 -6.68 11.27 -18.28
N ALA A 169 -5.72 10.37 -18.44
CA ALA A 169 -5.85 9.01 -17.99
C ALA A 169 -4.47 8.47 -17.60
N TRP A 170 -4.40 7.59 -16.61
CA TRP A 170 -3.13 7.04 -16.17
C TRP A 170 -3.13 5.52 -16.03
N THR A 171 -1.94 4.95 -16.01
CA THR A 171 -1.69 3.53 -15.76
C THR A 171 -0.31 3.38 -15.12
N GLN A 172 0.05 2.16 -14.74
CA GLN A 172 1.35 1.88 -14.13
C GLN A 172 1.94 0.59 -14.70
N GLY A 173 3.21 0.67 -15.07
CA GLY A 173 4.03 -0.45 -15.49
C GLY A 173 5.23 -0.67 -14.58
N THR A 174 6.24 -1.34 -15.11
CA THR A 174 7.50 -1.61 -14.40
C THR A 174 8.68 -1.61 -15.36
N VAL A 175 9.79 -1.01 -14.95
CA VAL A 175 11.07 -1.12 -15.66
C VAL A 175 12.19 -1.38 -14.63
N ALA A 176 13.20 -2.17 -15.01
CA ALA A 176 14.14 -2.77 -14.05
C ALA A 176 15.61 -2.56 -14.42
N PHE A 177 16.01 -1.31 -14.69
CA PHE A 177 17.44 -0.96 -14.86
C PHE A 177 18.03 -0.18 -13.67
N ALA A 178 17.21 0.33 -12.76
CA ALA A 178 17.70 0.87 -11.49
C ALA A 178 18.25 -0.27 -10.62
N ALA A 179 19.41 -0.06 -9.99
CA ALA A 179 19.93 -0.94 -8.96
C ALA A 179 20.34 -0.11 -7.75
N ASN A 180 20.08 -0.61 -6.54
CA ASN A 180 20.55 0.05 -5.33
C ASN A 180 22.08 0.16 -5.37
N ARG A 181 22.63 1.30 -4.98
CA ARG A 181 24.08 1.58 -5.11
C ARG A 181 24.88 1.40 -3.82
N ARG A 182 24.26 0.88 -2.76
CA ARG A 182 24.83 0.83 -1.40
C ARG A 182 25.36 -0.56 -1.06
N VAL A 183 26.68 -0.75 -1.14
CA VAL A 183 27.32 -2.00 -0.71
C VAL A 183 27.52 -1.97 0.81
N LEU A 184 26.93 -2.94 1.49
CA LEU A 184 26.97 -3.06 2.94
C LEU A 184 27.88 -4.23 3.39
N LYS A 185 28.51 -4.05 4.55
CA LYS A 185 29.16 -5.12 5.31
C LYS A 185 28.74 -4.98 6.78
N ASP A 186 28.24 -6.06 7.37
CA ASP A 186 27.75 -6.06 8.77
C ASP A 186 26.73 -4.94 9.05
N GLY A 187 25.84 -4.67 8.07
CA GLY A 187 24.83 -3.62 8.16
C GLY A 187 25.34 -2.18 8.04
N LYS A 188 26.61 -1.98 7.69
CA LYS A 188 27.21 -0.64 7.51
C LYS A 188 27.68 -0.42 6.08
N TRP A 189 27.50 0.79 5.58
CA TRP A 189 27.96 1.18 4.25
C TRP A 189 29.48 1.17 4.16
N ILE A 190 30.02 0.56 3.10
CA ILE A 190 31.47 0.51 2.86
C ILE A 190 31.90 1.20 1.56
N LYS A 191 31.06 1.19 0.52
CA LYS A 191 31.34 1.83 -0.78
C LYS A 191 30.10 1.87 -1.68
N PHE A 192 30.21 2.64 -2.76
CA PHE A 192 29.31 2.51 -3.90
C PHE A 192 29.53 1.21 -4.67
N GLY A 193 28.43 0.64 -5.18
CA GLY A 193 28.43 -0.51 -6.08
C GLY A 193 27.01 -1.00 -6.32
N ALA A 194 26.77 -1.60 -7.48
CA ALA A 194 25.45 -2.12 -7.83
C ALA A 194 25.06 -3.30 -6.93
N VAL A 195 23.88 -3.21 -6.34
CA VAL A 195 23.22 -4.23 -5.52
C VAL A 195 21.81 -4.40 -6.08
N PRO A 196 21.63 -5.19 -7.16
CA PRO A 196 20.32 -5.35 -7.80
C PRO A 196 19.23 -5.88 -6.87
N GLU A 197 19.60 -6.70 -5.88
CA GLU A 197 18.69 -7.24 -4.87
C GLU A 197 18.38 -6.24 -3.73
N GLY A 198 19.02 -5.07 -3.75
CA GLY A 198 18.78 -4.02 -2.77
C GLY A 198 17.47 -3.27 -3.04
N PRO A 199 16.96 -2.49 -2.06
CA PRO A 199 15.71 -1.75 -2.25
C PRO A 199 15.79 -0.80 -3.45
N ALA A 200 14.83 -0.90 -4.36
CA ALA A 200 14.62 0.00 -5.50
C ALA A 200 13.12 0.07 -5.82
N ASP A 201 12.64 1.21 -6.34
CA ASP A 201 11.25 1.36 -6.79
C ASP A 201 11.19 1.21 -8.31
N HIS A 202 10.79 0.02 -8.76
CA HIS A 202 10.71 -0.31 -10.18
C HIS A 202 9.40 0.13 -10.85
N SER A 203 8.48 0.77 -10.12
CA SER A 203 7.22 1.21 -10.72
C SER A 203 7.45 2.29 -11.78
N LEU A 204 6.65 2.23 -12.84
CA LEU A 204 6.63 3.22 -13.92
C LEU A 204 5.21 3.77 -14.07
N PRO A 205 4.82 4.81 -13.29
CA PRO A 205 3.60 5.54 -13.51
C PRO A 205 3.63 6.27 -14.88
N LEU A 206 2.52 6.19 -15.62
CA LEU A 206 2.35 6.81 -16.93
C LEU A 206 1.04 7.61 -16.97
N LEU A 207 1.14 8.92 -17.18
CA LEU A 207 0.00 9.80 -17.42
C LEU A 207 -0.08 10.08 -18.92
N ARG A 208 -1.22 9.77 -19.53
CA ARG A 208 -1.58 10.09 -20.91
C ARG A 208 -2.50 11.29 -20.95
N VAL A 209 -2.12 12.27 -21.77
CA VAL A 209 -2.90 13.46 -22.07
C VAL A 209 -3.28 13.42 -23.54
N THR A 210 -4.59 13.48 -23.84
CA THR A 210 -5.08 13.48 -25.21
C THR A 210 -5.81 14.77 -25.56
N ASP A 211 -5.86 15.10 -26.84
CA ASP A 211 -6.80 16.10 -27.37
C ASP A 211 -8.26 15.57 -27.34
N ALA A 212 -9.21 16.40 -27.78
CA ALA A 212 -10.62 16.05 -27.87
C ALA A 212 -10.92 14.91 -28.87
N GLN A 213 -10.01 14.60 -29.79
CA GLN A 213 -10.11 13.50 -30.75
C GLN A 213 -9.50 12.20 -30.21
N GLY A 214 -8.89 12.24 -29.02
CA GLY A 214 -8.23 11.09 -28.40
C GLY A 214 -6.79 10.87 -28.84
N ASN A 215 -6.18 11.79 -29.61
CA ASN A 215 -4.77 11.69 -29.98
C ASN A 215 -3.89 12.10 -28.80
N PRO A 216 -2.84 11.33 -28.46
CA PRO A 216 -1.93 11.70 -27.38
C PRO A 216 -1.12 12.94 -27.74
N ILE A 217 -1.23 13.98 -26.93
CA ILE A 217 -0.43 15.21 -27.06
C ILE A 217 0.73 15.24 -26.06
N ALA A 218 0.59 14.56 -24.91
CA ALA A 218 1.66 14.43 -23.93
C ALA A 218 1.64 13.07 -23.22
N LEU A 219 2.83 12.58 -22.88
CA LEU A 219 3.04 11.43 -22.00
C LEU A 219 4.00 11.86 -20.89
N VAL A 220 3.53 11.87 -19.64
CA VAL A 220 4.38 12.07 -18.47
C VAL A 220 4.71 10.69 -17.91
N VAL A 221 5.98 10.42 -17.65
CA VAL A 221 6.48 9.11 -17.19
C VAL A 221 7.39 9.31 -16.00
N ASN A 222 7.25 8.47 -14.98
CA ASN A 222 8.09 8.52 -13.79
C ASN A 222 8.93 7.26 -13.60
N TYR A 223 10.16 7.44 -13.12
CA TYR A 223 10.99 6.32 -12.68
C TYR A 223 11.98 6.73 -11.57
N ALA A 224 12.17 5.88 -10.57
CA ALA A 224 13.02 6.16 -9.40
C ALA A 224 14.47 5.72 -9.64
N CYS A 225 15.21 6.50 -10.43
CA CYS A 225 16.62 6.23 -10.73
C CYS A 225 17.39 7.53 -10.97
N HIS A 226 18.61 7.66 -10.42
CA HIS A 226 19.50 8.77 -10.78
C HIS A 226 19.78 8.78 -12.30
N ASN A 227 19.95 9.97 -12.88
CA ASN A 227 20.42 10.13 -14.27
C ASN A 227 21.96 10.18 -14.30
N THR A 228 22.56 9.04 -13.96
CA THR A 228 24.01 8.86 -13.75
C THR A 228 24.59 7.70 -14.57
N THR A 229 23.98 7.36 -15.72
CA THR A 229 24.57 6.40 -16.65
C THR A 229 25.93 6.89 -17.12
N LEU A 230 26.05 8.20 -17.38
CA LEU A 230 27.31 8.86 -17.69
C LEU A 230 28.03 9.24 -16.39
N ARG A 231 29.30 8.86 -16.27
CA ARG A 231 30.12 9.02 -15.06
C ARG A 231 31.02 10.26 -15.15
N GLY A 232 31.79 10.51 -14.10
CA GLY A 232 32.52 11.79 -13.92
C GLY A 232 33.62 12.08 -14.96
N ASP A 233 34.07 11.06 -15.67
CA ASP A 233 34.99 11.15 -16.81
C ASP A 233 34.32 11.61 -18.12
N PHE A 234 32.99 11.51 -18.21
CA PHE A 234 32.23 12.05 -19.34
C PHE A 234 32.13 13.57 -19.23
N LYS A 235 32.62 14.28 -20.26
CA LYS A 235 32.77 15.74 -20.25
C LYS A 235 31.93 16.50 -21.29
N GLN A 236 30.92 15.87 -21.88
CA GLN A 236 30.03 16.51 -22.85
C GLN A 236 28.62 16.69 -22.29
N ILE A 237 27.88 17.68 -22.81
CA ILE A 237 26.49 17.92 -22.44
C ILE A 237 25.60 16.77 -22.93
N HIS A 238 24.77 16.21 -22.05
CA HIS A 238 23.80 15.15 -22.37
C HIS A 238 22.74 15.01 -21.27
N GLY A 239 21.47 14.76 -21.62
CA GLY A 239 20.37 14.57 -20.65
C GLY A 239 20.24 13.15 -20.09
N ASP A 240 21.33 12.38 -20.07
CA ASP A 240 21.42 10.95 -19.68
C ASP A 240 20.27 10.05 -20.24
N TRP A 241 19.88 9.00 -19.52
CA TRP A 241 18.84 8.05 -19.96
C TRP A 241 17.46 8.72 -20.11
N ALA A 242 17.14 9.75 -19.33
CA ALA A 242 15.84 10.43 -19.40
C ALA A 242 15.65 11.11 -20.78
N ALA A 243 16.67 11.80 -21.29
CA ALA A 243 16.61 12.40 -22.62
C ALA A 243 16.49 11.34 -23.73
N CYS A 244 17.17 10.20 -23.60
CA CYS A 244 17.02 9.09 -24.54
C CYS A 244 15.63 8.43 -24.47
N ALA A 245 15.03 8.37 -23.27
CA ALA A 245 13.67 7.88 -23.08
C ALA A 245 12.66 8.81 -23.78
N GLN A 246 12.79 10.13 -23.60
CA GLN A 246 11.95 11.11 -24.30
C GLN A 246 12.01 10.90 -25.81
N GLU A 247 13.21 10.86 -26.38
CA GLU A 247 13.41 10.67 -27.83
C GLU A 247 12.79 9.36 -28.33
N SER A 248 12.96 8.27 -27.58
CA SER A 248 12.44 6.96 -27.95
C SER A 248 10.90 6.88 -27.86
N ILE A 249 10.30 7.48 -26.82
CA ILE A 249 8.84 7.55 -26.65
C ILE A 249 8.22 8.39 -27.75
N GLU A 250 8.79 9.55 -28.07
CA GLU A 250 8.28 10.43 -29.12
C GLU A 250 8.43 9.83 -30.52
N ALA A 251 9.48 9.03 -30.74
CA ALA A 251 9.64 8.29 -31.99
C ALA A 251 8.56 7.20 -32.16
N ASP A 252 8.19 6.50 -31.08
CA ASP A 252 7.11 5.52 -31.09
C ASP A 252 5.70 6.13 -31.12
N HIS A 253 5.57 7.38 -30.65
CA HIS A 253 4.30 8.11 -30.57
C HIS A 253 4.42 9.50 -31.23
N PRO A 254 4.44 9.58 -32.58
CA PRO A 254 4.57 10.85 -33.28
C PRO A 254 3.45 11.83 -32.93
N GLY A 255 3.80 13.10 -32.74
CA GLY A 255 2.86 14.17 -32.34
C GLY A 255 2.68 14.33 -30.83
N THR A 256 3.33 13.49 -30.03
CA THR A 256 3.30 13.55 -28.57
C THR A 256 4.58 14.19 -28.02
N VAL A 257 4.48 14.93 -26.91
CA VAL A 257 5.62 15.38 -26.10
C VAL A 257 5.84 14.43 -24.93
N ALA A 258 7.04 13.88 -24.79
CA ALA A 258 7.40 13.04 -23.66
C ALA A 258 8.05 13.85 -22.53
N MET A 259 7.59 13.64 -21.30
CA MET A 259 8.08 14.30 -20.09
C MET A 259 8.51 13.24 -19.08
N ILE A 260 9.73 13.35 -18.55
CA ILE A 260 10.27 12.37 -17.61
C ILE A 260 10.44 13.04 -16.25
N THR A 261 9.78 12.50 -15.23
CA THR A 261 10.00 12.89 -13.83
C THR A 261 10.69 11.78 -13.07
N ILE A 262 11.36 12.12 -11.97
CA ILE A 262 12.16 11.16 -11.20
C ILE A 262 11.49 10.87 -9.86
N GLY A 263 11.40 9.59 -9.51
CA GLY A 263 10.85 9.13 -8.23
C GLY A 263 11.90 9.09 -7.11
N CYS A 264 11.56 8.50 -5.96
CA CYS A 264 12.50 8.35 -4.83
C CYS A 264 13.58 7.30 -5.15
N GLY A 265 14.63 7.70 -5.85
CA GLY A 265 15.71 6.83 -6.32
C GLY A 265 17.10 7.32 -5.95
N ALA A 266 17.24 8.17 -4.93
CA ALA A 266 18.52 8.79 -4.61
C ALA A 266 19.63 7.81 -4.18
N ASP A 267 19.25 6.59 -3.78
CA ASP A 267 20.15 5.47 -3.49
C ASP A 267 20.17 4.41 -4.60
N SER A 268 19.71 4.75 -5.82
CA SER A 268 19.65 3.87 -6.99
C SER A 268 20.31 4.50 -8.22
N ASP A 269 21.24 3.76 -8.83
CA ASP A 269 21.90 4.13 -10.08
C ASP A 269 21.41 3.24 -11.23
N PRO A 270 21.50 3.69 -12.50
CA PRO A 270 21.25 2.83 -13.65
C PRO A 270 22.35 1.77 -13.78
N CYS A 271 21.95 0.53 -14.07
CA CYS A 271 22.84 -0.60 -14.18
C CYS A 271 22.55 -1.40 -15.47
N PRO A 272 23.53 -1.61 -16.37
CA PRO A 272 24.91 -1.12 -16.33
C PRO A 272 25.03 0.38 -16.63
N HIS A 273 26.24 0.96 -16.53
CA HIS A 273 26.51 2.38 -16.79
C HIS A 273 27.88 2.59 -17.47
N GLY A 274 28.10 3.78 -18.03
CA GLY A 274 29.41 4.25 -18.50
C GLY A 274 29.44 4.83 -19.92
N THR A 275 28.39 4.65 -20.73
CA THR A 275 28.38 5.09 -22.14
C THR A 275 27.04 5.69 -22.56
N VAL A 276 27.07 6.51 -23.60
CA VAL A 276 25.85 7.06 -24.24
C VAL A 276 24.96 5.95 -24.80
N GLU A 277 25.56 4.83 -25.26
CA GLU A 277 24.78 3.69 -25.74
C GLU A 277 23.95 3.05 -24.62
N LEU A 278 24.48 3.00 -23.39
CA LEU A 278 23.71 2.54 -22.24
C LEU A 278 22.59 3.53 -21.88
N CYS A 279 22.78 4.85 -22.07
CA CYS A 279 21.66 5.80 -21.94
C CYS A 279 20.53 5.47 -22.92
N ARG A 280 20.88 5.15 -24.17
CA ARG A 280 19.91 4.74 -25.20
C ARG A 280 19.23 3.44 -24.82
N GLN A 281 19.97 2.46 -24.32
CA GLN A 281 19.42 1.18 -23.89
C GLN A 281 18.40 1.36 -22.74
N HIS A 282 18.74 2.13 -21.72
CA HIS A 282 17.83 2.42 -20.60
C HIS A 282 16.61 3.22 -21.05
N GLY A 283 16.82 4.23 -21.90
CA GLY A 283 15.73 5.02 -22.49
C GLY A 283 14.80 4.17 -23.35
N ARG A 284 15.35 3.25 -24.14
CA ARG A 284 14.59 2.29 -24.95
C ARG A 284 13.80 1.32 -24.08
N ALA A 285 14.38 0.80 -23.00
CA ALA A 285 13.67 -0.08 -22.06
C ALA A 285 12.45 0.61 -21.44
N MET A 286 12.57 1.89 -21.07
CA MET A 286 11.43 2.70 -20.62
C MET A 286 10.40 2.89 -21.75
N ALA A 287 10.85 3.23 -22.95
CA ALA A 287 9.95 3.45 -24.09
C ALA A 287 9.21 2.18 -24.51
N ASP A 288 9.83 1.00 -24.41
CA ASP A 288 9.17 -0.29 -24.68
C ASP A 288 8.05 -0.57 -23.69
N GLU A 289 8.27 -0.27 -22.41
CA GLU A 289 7.22 -0.39 -21.39
C GLU A 289 6.10 0.62 -21.61
N VAL A 290 6.41 1.87 -21.96
CA VAL A 290 5.41 2.88 -22.34
C VAL A 290 4.60 2.40 -23.55
N LYS A 291 5.24 1.88 -24.58
CA LYS A 291 4.58 1.34 -25.78
C LYS A 291 3.64 0.18 -25.44
N ARG A 292 4.08 -0.74 -24.55
CA ARG A 292 3.25 -1.83 -24.05
C ARG A 292 2.03 -1.30 -23.29
N LEU A 293 2.22 -0.32 -22.40
CA LEU A 293 1.13 0.30 -21.64
C LEU A 293 0.16 1.08 -22.53
N MET A 294 0.65 1.77 -23.55
CA MET A 294 -0.16 2.51 -24.52
C MET A 294 -1.13 1.62 -25.30
N ALA A 295 -0.83 0.33 -25.45
CA ALA A 295 -1.73 -0.66 -26.04
C ALA A 295 -2.74 -1.26 -25.03
N GLY A 296 -2.57 -0.97 -23.74
CA GLY A 296 -3.39 -1.50 -22.65
C GLY A 296 -4.45 -0.53 -22.12
N PRO A 297 -5.18 -0.93 -21.06
CA PRO A 297 -6.17 -0.08 -20.43
C PRO A 297 -5.53 1.06 -19.64
N PHE A 298 -6.17 2.24 -19.70
CA PHE A 298 -5.88 3.39 -18.84
C PHE A 298 -7.07 3.64 -17.93
N LYS A 299 -6.79 4.06 -16.69
CA LYS A 299 -7.79 4.60 -15.78
C LYS A 299 -8.01 6.08 -16.10
N PRO A 300 -9.22 6.50 -16.52
CA PRO A 300 -9.55 7.92 -16.66
C PRO A 300 -9.32 8.66 -15.33
N ILE A 301 -8.99 9.94 -15.43
CA ILE A 301 -8.80 10.82 -14.28
C ILE A 301 -9.88 11.90 -14.30
N GLU A 302 -10.53 12.12 -13.16
CA GLU A 302 -11.46 13.24 -12.98
C GLU A 302 -10.82 14.61 -13.32
N PRO A 303 -11.56 15.52 -13.95
CA PRO A 303 -11.03 16.82 -14.37
C PRO A 303 -10.71 17.75 -13.18
N GLU A 304 -11.21 17.46 -11.98
CA GLU A 304 -10.97 18.31 -10.80
C GLU A 304 -9.59 18.06 -10.18
N LEU A 305 -8.64 18.96 -10.45
CA LEU A 305 -7.33 19.01 -9.79
C LEU A 305 -7.43 19.89 -8.55
N THR A 306 -7.02 19.37 -7.39
CA THR A 306 -6.74 20.14 -6.17
C THR A 306 -5.24 20.13 -5.90
N ALA A 307 -4.65 21.30 -5.68
CA ALA A 307 -3.23 21.44 -5.36
C ALA A 307 -3.07 21.96 -3.94
N ARG A 308 -2.13 21.38 -3.19
CA ARG A 308 -1.77 21.85 -1.85
C ARG A 308 -0.27 21.90 -1.72
N ARG A 309 0.21 22.87 -0.94
CA ARG A 309 1.61 23.04 -0.59
C ARG A 309 1.70 23.44 0.86
N MET A 310 2.62 22.83 1.59
CA MET A 310 2.87 23.19 2.99
C MET A 310 4.34 23.02 3.35
N PRO A 311 5.03 24.10 3.77
CA PRO A 311 6.42 24.04 4.18
C PRO A 311 6.57 23.28 5.50
N LEU A 312 7.57 22.42 5.59
CA LEU A 312 7.99 21.76 6.81
C LEU A 312 9.22 22.48 7.37
N GLU A 313 9.01 23.28 8.40
CA GLU A 313 10.12 23.90 9.15
C GLU A 313 10.85 22.85 10.00
N VAL A 314 12.17 22.79 9.83
CA VAL A 314 13.03 21.86 10.53
C VAL A 314 14.10 22.64 11.30
N PRO A 315 14.07 22.67 12.64
CA PRO A 315 15.04 23.42 13.41
C PRO A 315 16.44 22.79 13.32
N PHE A 316 17.47 23.63 13.27
CA PHE A 316 18.84 23.22 13.48
C PHE A 316 19.05 22.87 14.96
N LEU A 317 19.95 21.92 15.24
CA LEU A 317 20.40 21.65 16.60
C LEU A 317 21.33 22.78 17.08
N GLU A 318 21.80 22.68 18.33
CA GLU A 318 22.88 23.54 18.80
C GLU A 318 24.24 23.08 18.22
N PRO A 319 25.05 23.99 17.64
CA PRO A 319 26.34 23.64 17.08
C PRO A 319 27.25 22.95 18.11
N PRO A 320 27.91 21.84 17.74
CA PRO A 320 28.91 21.26 18.62
C PRO A 320 30.12 22.20 18.74
N PRO A 321 31.01 21.98 19.73
CA PRO A 321 32.29 22.67 19.80
C PRO A 321 33.04 22.59 18.46
N ILE A 322 33.74 23.67 18.08
CA ILE A 322 34.36 23.80 16.75
C ILE A 322 35.32 22.64 16.41
N GLU A 323 36.02 22.09 17.39
CA GLU A 323 36.91 20.94 17.21
C GLU A 323 36.17 19.65 16.85
N GLU A 324 34.96 19.44 17.37
CA GLU A 324 34.11 18.30 17.00
C GLU A 324 33.54 18.50 15.59
N LEU A 325 33.13 19.73 15.24
CA LEU A 325 32.68 20.06 13.89
C LEU A 325 33.77 19.83 12.83
N ARG A 326 35.04 20.15 13.13
CA ARG A 326 36.19 19.86 12.27
C ARG A 326 36.33 18.36 11.97
N GLN A 327 36.01 17.49 12.93
CA GLN A 327 36.09 16.04 12.73
C GLN A 327 35.00 15.54 11.76
N TYR A 328 33.76 16.01 11.88
CA TYR A 328 32.67 15.64 10.97
C TYR A 328 32.86 16.22 9.57
N ALA A 329 33.43 17.42 9.47
CA ALA A 329 33.77 18.06 8.20
C ALA A 329 34.72 17.20 7.34
N VAL A 330 35.47 16.24 7.90
CA VAL A 330 36.29 15.33 7.08
C VAL A 330 35.43 14.41 6.19
N LYS A 331 34.22 14.05 6.63
CA LYS A 331 33.36 13.04 6.00
C LYS A 331 32.03 13.58 5.45
N SER A 332 31.63 14.77 5.86
CA SER A 332 30.35 15.39 5.49
C SER A 332 30.58 16.75 4.81
N TYR A 333 30.11 16.89 3.56
CA TYR A 333 30.15 18.17 2.87
C TYR A 333 29.26 19.22 3.55
N ALA A 334 28.16 18.79 4.16
CA ALA A 334 27.29 19.65 4.95
C ALA A 334 28.04 20.25 6.15
N ALA A 335 28.78 19.41 6.91
CA ALA A 335 29.61 19.89 8.01
C ALA A 335 30.76 20.81 7.54
N GLN A 336 31.36 20.54 6.36
CA GLN A 336 32.37 21.45 5.78
C GLN A 336 31.81 22.84 5.46
N ARG A 337 30.62 22.91 4.86
CA ARG A 337 30.00 24.19 4.49
C ARG A 337 29.71 25.02 5.73
N LEU A 338 29.20 24.40 6.79
CA LEU A 338 28.93 25.11 8.03
C LEU A 338 30.20 25.54 8.74
N LEU A 339 31.22 24.67 8.82
CA LEU A 339 32.49 25.03 9.42
C LEU A 339 33.04 26.31 8.78
N LYS A 340 32.97 26.42 7.45
CA LYS A 340 33.36 27.63 6.72
C LYS A 340 32.53 28.86 7.08
N LEU A 341 31.23 28.73 7.32
CA LEU A 341 30.38 29.85 7.76
C LEU A 341 30.79 30.33 9.16
N ILE A 342 30.96 29.40 10.10
CA ILE A 342 31.37 29.72 11.47
C ILE A 342 32.77 30.35 11.50
N GLU A 343 33.72 29.80 10.72
CA GLU A 343 35.08 30.35 10.61
C GLU A 343 35.12 31.76 9.99
N LYS A 344 34.14 32.11 9.15
CA LYS A 344 33.94 33.47 8.62
C LYS A 344 33.29 34.43 9.63
N GLY A 345 32.91 33.95 10.81
CA GLY A 345 32.18 34.74 11.81
C GLY A 345 30.70 34.92 11.51
N GLU A 346 30.15 34.15 10.57
CA GLU A 346 28.72 34.16 10.24
C GLU A 346 27.94 33.28 11.22
N LYS A 347 26.68 33.65 11.49
CA LYS A 347 25.82 32.87 12.39
C LYS A 347 25.24 31.66 11.66
N PRO A 348 25.21 30.46 12.29
CA PRO A 348 24.50 29.32 11.75
C PRO A 348 23.02 29.64 11.52
N PRO A 349 22.41 29.08 10.46
CA PRO A 349 20.95 29.11 10.32
C PRO A 349 20.27 28.42 11.51
N THR A 350 19.07 28.86 11.87
CA THR A 350 18.30 28.32 13.00
C THR A 350 17.23 27.31 12.57
N SER A 351 16.78 27.35 11.32
CA SER A 351 15.90 26.35 10.71
C SER A 351 16.20 26.19 9.22
N GLU A 352 15.76 25.07 8.65
CA GLU A 352 15.69 24.81 7.22
C GLU A 352 14.23 24.53 6.84
N THR A 353 13.78 25.05 5.71
CA THR A 353 12.42 24.82 5.21
C THR A 353 12.44 23.71 4.16
N TYR A 354 11.75 22.60 4.43
CA TYR A 354 11.56 21.52 3.45
C TYR A 354 10.18 21.62 2.78
N GLU A 355 10.16 21.73 1.45
CA GLU A 355 8.95 21.97 0.69
C GLU A 355 8.29 20.68 0.21
N ILE A 356 6.99 20.55 0.50
CA ILE A 356 6.15 19.42 0.09
C ILE A 356 4.90 19.97 -0.61
N ALA A 357 4.59 19.41 -1.78
CA ALA A 357 3.36 19.71 -2.51
C ALA A 357 2.67 18.43 -2.97
N THR A 358 1.35 18.50 -3.14
CA THR A 358 0.52 17.39 -3.62
C THR A 358 -0.49 17.91 -4.63
N TRP A 359 -0.65 17.19 -5.74
CA TRP A 359 -1.78 17.37 -6.65
C TRP A 359 -2.67 16.13 -6.59
N THR A 360 -3.95 16.32 -6.32
CA THR A 360 -4.94 15.24 -6.31
C THR A 360 -5.96 15.49 -7.38
N PHE A 361 -6.20 14.47 -8.20
CA PHE A 361 -7.23 14.49 -9.21
C PHE A 361 -8.42 13.69 -8.70
N GLY A 362 -9.36 14.40 -8.07
CA GLY A 362 -10.43 13.78 -7.28
C GLY A 362 -9.90 12.69 -6.35
N ASN A 363 -10.48 11.48 -6.47
CA ASN A 363 -10.05 10.28 -5.77
C ASN A 363 -9.19 9.33 -6.64
N ASP A 364 -8.83 9.71 -7.86
CA ASP A 364 -8.26 8.77 -8.84
C ASP A 364 -6.75 8.61 -8.76
N LEU A 365 -6.05 9.72 -8.54
CA LEU A 365 -4.60 9.81 -8.56
C LEU A 365 -4.14 10.94 -7.62
N ALA A 366 -3.11 10.66 -6.83
CA ALA A 366 -2.37 11.68 -6.09
C ALA A 366 -0.92 11.70 -6.56
N MET A 367 -0.48 12.85 -7.08
CA MET A 367 0.92 13.15 -7.34
C MET A 367 1.52 13.87 -6.13
N ILE A 368 2.54 13.28 -5.54
CA ILE A 368 3.33 13.87 -4.45
C ILE A 368 4.60 14.44 -5.06
N PHE A 369 4.99 15.64 -4.64
CA PHE A 369 6.19 16.32 -5.06
C PHE A 369 7.05 16.59 -3.83
N LEU A 370 8.13 15.82 -3.72
CA LEU A 370 9.14 15.96 -2.69
C LEU A 370 10.34 16.73 -3.27
N SER A 371 10.79 17.75 -2.54
CA SER A 371 12.05 18.42 -2.83
C SER A 371 13.23 17.50 -2.56
N ASP A 372 14.41 17.87 -3.06
CA ASP A 372 15.68 17.19 -2.80
C ASP A 372 15.81 15.76 -3.36
N GLU A 373 16.97 15.14 -3.12
CA GLU A 373 17.29 13.77 -3.54
C GLU A 373 16.75 12.76 -2.50
N VAL A 374 15.55 12.23 -2.74
CA VAL A 374 14.85 11.35 -1.79
C VAL A 374 15.15 9.87 -2.05
N VAL A 375 15.53 9.14 -1.00
CA VAL A 375 15.85 7.70 -1.05
C VAL A 375 14.59 6.83 -1.13
N VAL A 376 14.74 5.60 -1.63
CA VAL A 376 13.64 4.67 -1.94
C VAL A 376 12.70 4.35 -0.78
N ASP A 377 13.21 4.36 0.46
CA ASP A 377 12.41 4.03 1.65
C ASP A 377 11.15 4.90 1.79
N TYR A 378 11.19 6.15 1.33
CA TYR A 378 10.03 7.05 1.37
C TYR A 378 8.92 6.58 0.45
N ALA A 379 9.25 6.20 -0.79
CA ALA A 379 8.27 5.68 -1.74
C ALA A 379 7.67 4.36 -1.24
N VAL A 380 8.53 3.44 -0.77
CA VAL A 380 8.09 2.17 -0.18
C VAL A 380 7.18 2.39 1.01
N ARG A 381 7.55 3.31 1.92
CA ARG A 381 6.79 3.62 3.12
C ARG A 381 5.45 4.28 2.79
N LEU A 382 5.43 5.30 1.95
CA LEU A 382 4.20 5.99 1.53
C LEU A 382 3.25 5.02 0.83
N LYS A 383 3.73 4.22 -0.13
CA LYS A 383 2.90 3.20 -0.81
C LYS A 383 2.40 2.11 0.14
N ARG A 384 3.14 1.79 1.21
CA ARG A 384 2.73 0.84 2.25
C ARG A 384 1.69 1.43 3.20
N GLU A 385 1.85 2.68 3.61
CA GLU A 385 1.01 3.33 4.63
C GLU A 385 -0.21 4.04 4.05
N MET A 386 -0.21 4.32 2.75
CA MET A 386 -1.28 4.95 1.99
C MET A 386 -1.78 4.01 0.88
N ASP A 387 -2.75 4.42 0.09
CA ASP A 387 -3.19 3.66 -1.08
C ASP A 387 -2.16 3.80 -2.22
N GLY A 388 -1.10 3.00 -2.13
CA GLY A 388 -0.02 2.97 -3.11
C GLY A 388 -0.47 2.67 -4.55
N GLY A 389 -1.66 2.11 -4.74
CA GLY A 389 -2.24 1.87 -6.08
C GLY A 389 -2.76 3.14 -6.76
N ARG A 390 -2.76 4.28 -6.04
CA ARG A 390 -3.15 5.60 -6.56
C ARG A 390 -2.12 6.70 -6.26
N LEU A 391 -0.92 6.33 -5.81
CA LEU A 391 0.15 7.28 -5.51
C LEU A 391 1.21 7.31 -6.62
N TRP A 392 1.50 8.52 -7.07
CA TRP A 392 2.63 8.85 -7.92
C TRP A 392 3.58 9.75 -7.13
N ILE A 393 4.80 9.28 -6.86
CA ILE A 393 5.73 9.98 -5.98
C ILE A 393 6.89 10.53 -6.81
N ASN A 394 6.98 11.85 -6.90
CA ASN A 394 8.08 12.56 -7.52
C ASN A 394 9.05 13.03 -6.42
N ALA A 395 10.34 12.85 -6.65
CA ALA A 395 11.42 13.52 -5.94
C ALA A 395 12.02 14.60 -6.85
N TYR A 396 13.14 15.23 -6.45
CA TYR A 396 13.87 16.21 -7.27
C TYR A 396 12.99 17.40 -7.75
N SER A 397 11.92 17.69 -6.98
CA SER A 397 10.89 18.64 -7.36
C SER A 397 11.15 20.00 -6.74
N ASN A 398 10.90 21.07 -7.49
CA ASN A 398 11.11 22.46 -7.13
C ASN A 398 12.57 22.79 -6.80
N ASP A 399 13.04 22.50 -5.59
CA ASP A 399 14.42 22.73 -5.17
C ASP A 399 15.15 21.42 -4.88
N VAL A 400 16.43 21.35 -5.24
CA VAL A 400 17.29 20.19 -5.00
C VAL A 400 18.62 20.67 -4.43
N SER A 401 18.84 20.43 -3.14
CA SER A 401 19.93 21.00 -2.36
C SER A 401 20.64 19.98 -1.47
N SER A 402 20.03 18.84 -1.18
CA SER A 402 20.53 17.82 -0.25
C SER A 402 19.99 16.41 -0.52
N TYR A 403 20.44 15.43 0.26
CA TYR A 403 19.80 14.12 0.36
C TYR A 403 18.71 14.10 1.44
N ILE A 404 17.67 13.32 1.22
CA ILE A 404 16.66 13.02 2.24
C ILE A 404 16.81 11.55 2.62
N ALA A 405 17.60 11.30 3.66
CA ALA A 405 17.89 9.96 4.15
C ALA A 405 16.77 9.39 5.02
N SER A 406 16.59 8.07 4.98
CA SER A 406 15.66 7.33 5.82
C SER A 406 16.34 6.91 7.14
N LYS A 407 15.55 6.46 8.12
CA LYS A 407 16.08 5.87 9.36
C LYS A 407 17.03 4.71 9.07
N ARG A 408 16.70 3.87 8.08
CA ARG A 408 17.56 2.76 7.64
C ARG A 408 18.91 3.28 7.16
N ILE A 409 18.91 4.24 6.22
CA ILE A 409 20.14 4.78 5.64
C ILE A 409 20.99 5.55 6.66
N ILE A 410 20.36 6.28 7.59
CA ILE A 410 21.06 6.89 8.73
C ILE A 410 21.75 5.81 9.58
N GLY A 411 21.07 4.71 9.86
CA GLY A 411 21.64 3.56 10.60
C GLY A 411 22.79 2.88 9.86
N GLU A 412 22.73 2.78 8.53
CA GLU A 412 23.80 2.22 7.70
C GLU A 412 25.03 3.16 7.57
N GLY A 413 24.81 4.48 7.67
CA GLY A 413 25.82 5.52 7.42
C GLY A 413 26.11 5.73 5.92
N GLY A 414 27.26 6.30 5.60
CA GLY A 414 27.71 6.48 4.21
C GLY A 414 27.20 7.74 3.52
N TYR A 415 27.29 7.78 2.19
CA TYR A 415 27.21 9.01 1.40
C TYR A 415 25.88 9.78 1.55
N GLU A 416 24.74 9.14 1.29
CA GLU A 416 23.43 9.80 1.39
C GLU A 416 23.14 10.23 2.83
N ALA A 417 23.52 9.43 3.83
CA ALA A 417 23.33 9.76 5.24
C ALA A 417 24.14 11.00 5.67
N TRP A 418 25.43 11.05 5.32
CA TRP A 418 26.34 12.13 5.74
C TRP A 418 26.16 13.44 4.97
N ASN A 419 25.48 13.40 3.82
CA ASN A 419 25.14 14.58 3.02
C ASN A 419 23.62 14.85 3.01
N SER A 420 22.91 14.31 4.01
CA SER A 420 21.47 14.51 4.15
C SER A 420 21.10 15.85 4.80
N LEU A 421 19.85 16.27 4.62
CA LEU A 421 19.24 17.35 5.40
C LEU A 421 19.43 17.12 6.90
N SER A 422 19.21 15.89 7.39
CA SER A 422 19.46 15.54 8.79
C SER A 422 20.90 15.82 9.21
N ALA A 423 21.90 15.50 8.38
CA ALA A 423 23.29 15.79 8.68
C ALA A 423 23.59 17.29 8.65
N THR A 424 22.94 18.06 7.77
CA THR A 424 23.06 19.53 7.73
C THR A 424 22.56 20.17 9.03
N ILE A 425 21.34 19.82 9.46
CA ILE A 425 20.72 20.43 10.64
C ILE A 425 21.30 19.95 11.98
N SER A 426 21.98 18.80 11.98
CA SER A 426 22.59 18.20 13.18
C SER A 426 24.11 18.29 13.22
N TYR A 427 24.71 18.96 12.24
CA TYR A 427 26.16 19.20 12.16
C TYR A 427 26.99 17.93 12.00
N GLY A 428 26.54 17.06 11.10
CA GLY A 428 27.19 15.79 10.78
C GLY A 428 26.75 14.61 11.64
N ARG A 429 25.73 14.79 12.50
CA ARG A 429 25.19 13.78 13.43
C ARG A 429 23.72 13.45 13.15
N PRO A 430 23.41 12.96 11.93
CA PRO A 430 22.02 12.81 11.46
C PRO A 430 21.12 11.99 12.39
N GLU A 431 21.69 11.08 13.20
CA GLU A 431 21.00 10.27 14.21
C GLU A 431 20.38 11.07 15.37
N GLN A 432 20.81 12.31 15.59
CA GLN A 432 20.31 13.17 16.67
C GLN A 432 18.98 13.85 16.34
N VAL A 433 18.51 13.77 15.09
CA VAL A 433 17.25 14.40 14.68
C VAL A 433 16.07 13.53 15.11
N GLN A 434 15.29 14.01 16.10
CA GLN A 434 14.11 13.31 16.62
C GLN A 434 12.84 14.21 16.57
N PRO A 435 11.67 13.70 16.15
CA PRO A 435 11.52 12.48 15.35
C PRO A 435 12.32 12.60 14.04
N ALA A 436 12.71 11.45 13.48
CA ALA A 436 13.50 11.42 12.25
C ALA A 436 12.80 12.18 11.11
N ILE A 437 13.59 12.79 10.21
CA ILE A 437 13.07 13.53 9.04
C ILE A 437 12.08 12.69 8.23
N GLU A 438 12.32 11.38 8.14
CA GLU A 438 11.44 10.43 7.49
C GLU A 438 10.01 10.47 8.04
N ASP A 439 9.84 10.47 9.36
CA ASP A 439 8.51 10.53 9.97
C ASP A 439 7.86 11.89 9.71
N ARG A 440 8.62 12.99 9.86
CA ARG A 440 8.09 14.34 9.69
C ARG A 440 7.56 14.58 8.27
N ILE A 441 8.31 14.14 7.26
CA ILE A 441 7.91 14.27 5.85
C ILE A 441 6.73 13.35 5.55
N VAL A 442 6.76 12.10 5.99
CA VAL A 442 5.66 11.14 5.73
C VAL A 442 4.36 11.61 6.37
N GLU A 443 4.39 12.09 7.62
CA GLU A 443 3.21 12.65 8.27
C GLU A 443 2.73 13.91 7.57
N ARG A 444 3.63 14.81 7.15
CA ARG A 444 3.24 16.00 6.36
C ARG A 444 2.59 15.65 5.02
N VAL A 445 3.07 14.61 4.33
CA VAL A 445 2.44 14.12 3.10
C VAL A 445 1.03 13.58 3.41
N LYS A 446 0.85 12.84 4.49
CA LYS A 446 -0.48 12.34 4.92
C LYS A 446 -1.44 13.45 5.33
N GLU A 447 -0.95 14.55 5.88
CA GLU A 447 -1.74 15.76 6.19
C GLU A 447 -2.20 16.49 4.93
N LEU A 448 -1.34 16.53 3.91
CA LEU A 448 -1.64 17.19 2.64
C LEU A 448 -2.61 16.40 1.77
N LEU A 449 -2.56 15.07 1.82
CA LEU A 449 -3.44 14.24 1.01
C LEU A 449 -4.83 14.07 1.64
N PRO A 450 -5.90 14.06 0.81
CA PRO A 450 -7.24 13.71 1.26
C PRO A 450 -7.27 12.34 1.95
N GLU A 451 -8.16 12.19 2.93
CA GLU A 451 -8.29 10.92 3.67
C GLU A 451 -8.57 9.73 2.75
N GLY A 452 -9.23 9.98 1.61
CA GLY A 452 -9.49 9.01 0.55
C GLY A 452 -8.24 8.30 0.00
N PHE A 453 -7.04 8.86 0.16
CA PHE A 453 -5.77 8.23 -0.23
C PHE A 453 -5.09 7.46 0.91
N ARG A 454 -5.63 7.48 2.13
CA ARG A 454 -5.13 6.61 3.22
C ARG A 454 -5.50 5.16 2.93
N ARG A 455 -4.61 4.22 3.25
CA ARG A 455 -4.80 2.81 2.93
C ARG A 455 -6.10 2.30 3.58
N GLY A 456 -7.02 1.81 2.74
CA GLY A 456 -8.34 1.31 3.14
C GLY A 456 -9.47 2.36 3.19
N ALA A 457 -9.19 3.63 2.87
CA ALA A 457 -10.24 4.62 2.60
C ALA A 457 -10.94 4.30 1.26
N ARG A 458 -12.28 4.21 1.26
CA ARG A 458 -13.07 4.06 0.02
C ARG A 458 -13.12 5.40 -0.74
N PRO A 459 -13.15 5.40 -2.09
CA PRO A 459 -13.42 6.61 -2.86
C PRO A 459 -14.80 7.16 -2.47
N SER A 460 -14.86 8.43 -2.08
CA SER A 460 -16.11 9.10 -1.73
C SER A 460 -16.86 9.46 -3.02
N SER A 461 -17.95 8.76 -3.32
CA SER A 461 -18.99 9.31 -4.18
C SER A 461 -19.72 10.41 -3.42
N GLY A 462 -19.59 11.65 -3.88
CA GLY A 462 -20.48 12.79 -3.68
C GLY A 462 -21.07 13.05 -2.28
N GLY A 463 -20.58 14.11 -1.63
CA GLY A 463 -21.36 15.00 -0.78
C GLY A 463 -21.97 14.47 0.52
N GLU A 464 -21.24 14.59 1.64
CA GLU A 464 -21.71 15.04 2.97
C GLU A 464 -20.51 15.03 3.96
N SER A 465 -20.57 15.86 5.01
CA SER A 465 -19.49 16.19 5.96
C SER A 465 -19.01 15.00 6.84
N PRO A 466 -17.84 15.10 7.52
CA PRO A 466 -17.00 13.95 7.89
C PRO A 466 -17.56 13.15 9.07
N GLN A 467 -18.02 11.93 8.80
CA GLN A 467 -18.26 10.91 9.81
C GLN A 467 -16.98 10.09 10.00
N ALA A 468 -16.48 10.08 11.23
CA ALA A 468 -15.20 9.50 11.62
C ALA A 468 -15.02 8.04 11.12
N SER A 469 -13.85 7.72 10.57
CA SER A 469 -13.62 6.51 9.77
C SER A 469 -13.82 5.21 10.57
N ARG A 470 -14.79 4.40 10.14
CA ARG A 470 -15.13 3.08 10.69
C ARG A 470 -13.92 2.12 10.64
N TRP A 471 -13.81 1.24 11.64
CA TRP A 471 -12.74 0.26 11.81
C TRP A 471 -12.49 -0.52 10.51
N GLN A 472 -11.22 -0.62 10.16
CA GLN A 472 -10.78 -1.33 8.97
C GLN A 472 -10.03 -2.59 9.36
N PHE A 473 -10.35 -3.67 8.64
CA PHE A 473 -9.65 -4.93 8.82
C PHE A 473 -8.21 -4.81 8.31
N GLY A 474 -7.26 -4.76 9.24
CA GLY A 474 -5.83 -4.64 8.96
C GLY A 474 -5.16 -5.99 8.72
N LYS A 475 -4.04 -6.25 9.39
CA LYS A 475 -3.36 -7.56 9.33
C LYS A 475 -4.30 -8.68 9.80
N PRO A 476 -4.29 -9.88 9.16
CA PRO A 476 -5.01 -11.06 9.64
C PRO A 476 -4.80 -11.28 11.14
N ILE A 477 -5.85 -11.68 11.84
CA ILE A 477 -5.84 -11.77 13.30
C ILE A 477 -5.36 -13.15 13.72
N VAL A 478 -4.36 -13.19 14.60
CA VAL A 478 -3.93 -14.40 15.31
C VAL A 478 -3.96 -14.06 16.78
N THR A 479 -4.93 -14.64 17.49
CA THR A 479 -5.22 -14.37 18.91
C THR A 479 -5.50 -15.68 19.65
N TYR A 480 -5.96 -15.58 20.88
CA TYR A 480 -6.42 -16.67 21.72
C TYR A 480 -7.64 -16.21 22.51
N TRP A 481 -8.35 -17.13 23.15
CA TRP A 481 -9.22 -16.82 24.28
C TRP A 481 -8.41 -16.99 25.57
N ALA A 482 -8.70 -16.19 26.59
CA ALA A 482 -8.08 -16.12 27.93
C ALA A 482 -6.57 -16.43 28.03
N GLY A 483 -5.79 -15.42 28.41
CA GLY A 483 -4.34 -15.54 28.63
C GLY A 483 -3.89 -14.95 29.96
N PRO A 484 -2.60 -15.06 30.27
CA PRO A 484 -2.05 -14.53 31.50
C PRO A 484 -1.94 -13.00 31.41
N PRO A 485 -1.70 -12.30 32.53
CA PRO A 485 -1.39 -10.86 32.51
C PRO A 485 -0.28 -10.55 31.51
N MET A 486 -0.43 -9.42 30.79
CA MET A 486 0.46 -9.03 29.71
C MET A 486 1.72 -8.34 30.28
N THR A 487 2.49 -9.10 31.05
CA THR A 487 3.82 -8.70 31.49
C THR A 487 4.78 -8.62 30.30
N ASP A 488 5.96 -8.03 30.49
CA ASP A 488 6.99 -7.98 29.45
C ASP A 488 7.40 -9.37 28.95
N ALA A 489 7.57 -10.33 29.86
CA ALA A 489 7.92 -11.71 29.53
C ALA A 489 6.79 -12.42 28.77
N THR A 490 5.54 -12.20 29.20
CA THR A 490 4.35 -12.69 28.47
C THR A 490 4.33 -12.12 27.06
N ALA A 491 4.47 -10.80 26.91
CA ALA A 491 4.43 -10.12 25.62
C ALA A 491 5.52 -10.63 24.67
N ALA A 492 6.74 -10.85 25.18
CA ALA A 492 7.82 -11.45 24.41
C ALA A 492 7.46 -12.87 23.92
N GLN A 493 6.91 -13.72 24.80
CA GLN A 493 6.47 -15.08 24.44
C GLN A 493 5.32 -15.07 23.42
N MET A 494 4.40 -14.10 23.51
CA MET A 494 3.31 -13.93 22.55
C MET A 494 3.84 -13.50 21.16
N ALA A 495 4.76 -12.55 21.12
CA ALA A 495 5.38 -12.12 19.87
C ALA A 495 6.20 -13.26 19.24
N GLU A 496 6.93 -14.04 20.04
CA GLU A 496 7.72 -15.18 19.57
C GLU A 496 6.84 -16.24 18.89
N GLY A 497 5.70 -16.54 19.51
CA GLY A 497 4.73 -17.50 18.98
C GLY A 497 3.84 -16.95 17.87
N ALA A 498 4.14 -15.76 17.36
CA ALA A 498 3.44 -15.11 16.25
C ALA A 498 1.95 -14.82 16.51
N TRP A 499 1.56 -14.65 17.78
CA TRP A 499 0.32 -13.93 18.10
C TRP A 499 0.49 -12.47 17.73
N ASN A 500 -0.57 -11.86 17.21
CA ASN A 500 -0.52 -10.48 16.75
C ASN A 500 -1.70 -9.63 17.25
N LEU A 501 -2.58 -10.22 18.05
CA LEU A 501 -3.58 -9.56 18.88
C LEU A 501 -3.59 -10.28 20.24
N VAL A 502 -3.48 -9.54 21.33
CA VAL A 502 -3.40 -10.08 22.70
C VAL A 502 -4.40 -9.41 23.63
N TRP A 503 -4.73 -10.07 24.74
CA TRP A 503 -5.66 -9.55 25.75
C TRP A 503 -4.90 -8.64 26.71
N CYS A 504 -5.44 -7.46 26.98
CA CYS A 504 -4.80 -6.47 27.86
C CYS A 504 -5.82 -5.76 28.75
N GLN A 505 -5.41 -5.41 29.95
CA GLN A 505 -5.96 -4.30 30.74
C GLN A 505 -5.37 -2.95 30.26
N GLU A 506 -5.87 -1.82 30.79
CA GLU A 506 -5.41 -0.48 30.41
C GLU A 506 -3.90 -0.27 30.67
N ASP A 507 -3.41 -0.67 31.84
CA ASP A 507 -2.01 -0.52 32.27
C ASP A 507 -1.02 -1.49 31.59
N GLU A 508 -1.56 -2.44 30.82
CA GLU A 508 -0.81 -3.45 30.09
C GLU A 508 -0.55 -3.09 28.62
N LEU A 509 -1.21 -2.05 28.11
CA LEU A 509 -1.15 -1.66 26.70
C LEU A 509 0.27 -1.31 26.24
N ASP A 510 1.07 -0.68 27.11
CA ASP A 510 2.47 -0.34 26.83
C ASP A 510 3.34 -1.59 26.64
N ASN A 511 3.09 -2.65 27.41
CA ASN A 511 3.81 -3.92 27.26
C ASN A 511 3.52 -4.54 25.90
N ALA A 512 2.24 -4.57 25.48
CA ALA A 512 1.89 -5.04 24.13
C ALA A 512 2.57 -4.18 23.04
N HIS A 513 2.56 -2.84 23.20
CA HIS A 513 3.15 -1.94 22.22
C HIS A 513 4.66 -2.17 22.02
N ARG A 514 5.42 -2.31 23.11
CA ARG A 514 6.88 -2.48 23.08
C ARG A 514 7.32 -3.72 22.29
N HIS A 515 6.47 -4.75 22.23
CA HIS A 515 6.72 -5.99 21.48
C HIS A 515 6.02 -6.04 20.11
N GLY A 516 5.48 -4.91 19.64
CA GLY A 516 4.81 -4.81 18.33
C GLY A 516 3.48 -5.55 18.23
N LEU A 517 2.85 -5.86 19.37
CA LEU A 517 1.57 -6.54 19.46
C LEU A 517 0.41 -5.54 19.40
N ARG A 518 -0.71 -5.99 18.82
CA ARG A 518 -2.00 -5.30 18.94
C ARG A 518 -2.71 -5.79 20.21
N ALA A 519 -3.50 -4.93 20.83
CA ALA A 519 -4.19 -5.22 22.07
C ALA A 519 -5.71 -5.19 21.91
N MET A 520 -6.37 -6.18 22.51
CA MET A 520 -7.79 -6.23 22.77
C MET A 520 -8.01 -5.87 24.24
N LEU A 521 -8.54 -4.67 24.47
CA LEU A 521 -8.78 -4.15 25.80
C LEU A 521 -9.96 -4.87 26.46
N GLN A 522 -9.78 -5.25 27.70
CA GLN A 522 -10.84 -5.69 28.59
C GLN A 522 -11.01 -4.69 29.72
N ASP A 523 -12.25 -4.36 30.05
CA ASP A 523 -12.57 -3.50 31.18
C ASP A 523 -14.02 -3.76 31.62
N GLY A 524 -14.30 -3.70 32.92
CA GLY A 524 -15.64 -3.89 33.47
C GLY A 524 -16.66 -2.84 33.00
N LEU A 525 -16.21 -1.72 32.44
CA LEU A 525 -17.03 -0.67 31.83
C LEU A 525 -17.50 -1.01 30.41
N LEU A 526 -16.92 -2.02 29.73
CA LEU A 526 -17.30 -2.41 28.37
C LEU A 526 -18.57 -3.30 28.34
N THR A 527 -19.64 -2.84 28.98
CA THR A 527 -20.91 -3.55 29.14
C THR A 527 -22.10 -2.63 28.85
N PRO A 528 -23.26 -3.13 28.38
CA PRO A 528 -24.42 -2.28 28.10
C PRO A 528 -24.93 -1.52 29.34
N LYS A 529 -24.69 -2.04 30.54
CA LYS A 529 -25.00 -1.35 31.81
C LYS A 529 -24.33 0.01 31.94
N SER A 530 -23.18 0.20 31.28
CA SER A 530 -22.49 1.49 31.27
C SER A 530 -23.25 2.58 30.51
N LEU A 531 -24.33 2.24 29.79
CA LEU A 531 -25.19 3.19 29.09
C LEU A 531 -26.52 3.45 29.80
N GLU A 532 -26.75 2.86 30.99
CA GLU A 532 -28.02 2.97 31.73
C GLU A 532 -28.14 4.28 32.54
N SER A 533 -27.03 4.97 32.83
CA SER A 533 -27.01 6.26 33.53
C SER A 533 -25.91 7.18 33.01
N ASP A 534 -26.11 8.49 33.15
CA ASP A 534 -25.12 9.50 32.74
C ASP A 534 -23.78 9.33 33.47
N GLU A 535 -23.80 8.93 34.74
CA GLU A 535 -22.58 8.70 35.53
C GLU A 535 -21.79 7.50 34.98
N ALA A 536 -22.46 6.38 34.68
CA ALA A 536 -21.80 5.21 34.12
C ALA A 536 -21.30 5.48 32.69
N GLY A 537 -22.09 6.22 31.90
CA GLY A 537 -21.73 6.63 30.53
C GLY A 537 -20.51 7.55 30.52
N ALA A 538 -20.40 8.46 31.48
CA ALA A 538 -19.23 9.32 31.66
C ALA A 538 -17.97 8.52 32.01
N LYS A 539 -18.08 7.49 32.88
CA LYS A 539 -16.94 6.60 33.21
C LYS A 539 -16.44 5.84 31.99
N LEU A 540 -17.34 5.25 31.20
CA LEU A 540 -16.97 4.58 29.95
C LEU A 540 -16.40 5.57 28.93
N GLY A 541 -16.98 6.76 28.79
CA GLY A 541 -16.44 7.82 27.94
C GLY A 541 -15.01 8.21 28.33
N ALA A 542 -14.75 8.37 29.63
CA ALA A 542 -13.41 8.68 30.14
C ALA A 542 -12.41 7.55 29.89
N LEU A 543 -12.82 6.28 30.01
CA LEU A 543 -11.97 5.14 29.62
C LEU A 543 -11.58 5.24 28.14
N ILE A 544 -12.57 5.40 27.25
CA ILE A 544 -12.35 5.50 25.80
C ILE A 544 -11.38 6.64 25.48
N GLU A 545 -11.55 7.82 26.07
CA GLU A 545 -10.64 8.96 25.81
C GLU A 545 -9.19 8.69 26.24
N ARG A 546 -8.96 7.94 27.32
CA ARG A 546 -7.61 7.58 27.75
C ARG A 546 -6.93 6.60 26.78
N VAL A 547 -7.69 5.62 26.27
CA VAL A 547 -7.12 4.49 25.52
C VAL A 547 -7.21 4.64 24.01
N ARG A 548 -8.15 5.42 23.47
CA ARG A 548 -8.45 5.51 22.02
C ARG A 548 -7.26 5.86 21.15
N ASN A 549 -6.28 6.59 21.68
CA ASN A 549 -5.08 7.02 20.97
C ASN A 549 -3.86 6.13 21.23
N HIS A 550 -4.01 5.10 22.07
CA HIS A 550 -2.90 4.20 22.39
C HIS A 550 -2.50 3.37 21.16
N PRO A 551 -1.21 3.34 20.77
CA PRO A 551 -0.76 2.71 19.52
C PRO A 551 -0.99 1.20 19.46
N ALA A 552 -1.01 0.50 20.61
CA ALA A 552 -1.35 -0.92 20.66
C ALA A 552 -2.86 -1.21 20.55
N LEU A 553 -3.74 -0.28 20.93
CA LEU A 553 -5.17 -0.59 21.04
C LEU A 553 -5.75 -0.93 19.65
N TYR A 554 -6.40 -2.09 19.52
CA TYR A 554 -6.98 -2.55 18.28
C TYR A 554 -8.46 -2.94 18.41
N ALA A 555 -8.83 -3.51 19.56
CA ALA A 555 -10.18 -3.98 19.82
C ALA A 555 -10.61 -3.69 21.26
N TYR A 556 -11.92 -3.58 21.47
CA TYR A 556 -12.60 -3.64 22.75
C TYR A 556 -13.29 -5.00 22.85
N PHE A 557 -12.92 -5.85 23.80
CA PHE A 557 -13.66 -7.07 24.08
C PHE A 557 -14.97 -6.71 24.79
N LEU A 558 -16.11 -7.14 24.23
CA LEU A 558 -17.43 -6.82 24.79
C LEU A 558 -18.03 -8.01 25.52
N THR A 559 -18.16 -9.14 24.82
CA THR A 559 -18.80 -10.32 25.39
C THR A 559 -18.50 -11.58 24.60
N ASP A 560 -18.77 -12.70 25.24
CA ASP A 560 -18.63 -14.05 24.72
C ASP A 560 -20.01 -14.71 24.72
N GLU A 561 -20.36 -15.31 23.58
CA GLU A 561 -21.57 -16.10 23.37
C GLU A 561 -22.90 -15.43 23.83
N PRO A 562 -23.28 -14.25 23.33
CA PRO A 562 -24.56 -13.65 23.69
C PRO A 562 -25.76 -14.33 23.00
N SER A 563 -26.85 -14.49 23.77
CA SER A 563 -28.17 -14.83 23.23
C SER A 563 -28.73 -13.70 22.37
N ALA A 564 -29.56 -14.03 21.37
CA ALA A 564 -30.19 -13.04 20.51
C ALA A 564 -31.05 -12.02 21.26
N ALA A 565 -31.62 -12.41 22.40
CA ALA A 565 -32.37 -11.51 23.29
C ALA A 565 -31.51 -10.33 23.80
N ALA A 566 -30.18 -10.47 23.86
CA ALA A 566 -29.27 -9.43 24.31
C ALA A 566 -28.70 -8.56 23.17
N PHE A 567 -28.94 -8.91 21.89
CA PHE A 567 -28.32 -8.22 20.76
C PHE A 567 -28.71 -6.75 20.64
N ALA A 568 -29.92 -6.37 21.07
CA ALA A 568 -30.34 -4.97 21.05
C ALA A 568 -29.45 -4.12 21.96
N ASP A 569 -29.11 -4.61 23.15
CA ASP A 569 -28.29 -3.88 24.11
C ASP A 569 -26.81 -3.86 23.71
N TRP A 570 -26.29 -4.98 23.19
CA TRP A 570 -24.95 -5.00 22.59
C TRP A 570 -24.85 -4.11 21.35
N GLY A 571 -25.88 -4.06 20.51
CA GLY A 571 -25.95 -3.17 19.35
C GLY A 571 -25.88 -1.69 19.74
N LYS A 572 -26.53 -1.29 20.85
CA LYS A 572 -26.41 0.07 21.41
C LYS A 572 -24.97 0.36 21.84
N LEU A 573 -24.32 -0.56 22.56
CA LEU A 573 -22.92 -0.38 22.98
C LEU A 573 -21.96 -0.31 21.79
N VAL A 574 -22.14 -1.18 20.80
CA VAL A 574 -21.36 -1.17 19.55
C VAL A 574 -21.54 0.16 18.81
N ALA A 575 -22.77 0.68 18.72
CA ALA A 575 -23.02 1.99 18.12
C ALA A 575 -22.38 3.14 18.91
N TYR A 576 -22.45 3.08 20.25
CA TYR A 576 -21.82 4.05 21.14
C TYR A 576 -20.29 4.10 20.96
N LEU A 577 -19.64 2.93 20.91
CA LEU A 577 -18.21 2.81 20.67
C LEU A 577 -17.84 3.33 19.28
N ARG A 578 -18.61 2.99 18.24
CA ARG A 578 -18.38 3.53 16.89
C ARG A 578 -18.49 5.03 16.80
N GLN A 579 -19.35 5.64 17.60
CA GLN A 579 -19.48 7.09 17.61
C GLN A 579 -18.25 7.78 18.20
N ARG A 580 -17.62 7.17 19.23
CA ARG A 580 -16.53 7.79 20.01
C ARG A 580 -15.15 7.37 19.57
N ASP A 581 -15.01 6.11 19.19
CA ASP A 581 -13.76 5.52 18.74
C ASP A 581 -14.04 4.58 17.54
N PRO A 582 -14.40 5.15 16.38
CA PRO A 582 -14.80 4.39 15.20
C PRO A 582 -13.67 3.49 14.68
N GLY A 583 -12.41 3.79 15.03
CA GLY A 583 -11.22 3.12 14.53
C GLY A 583 -10.87 1.82 15.25
N ARG A 584 -11.66 1.37 16.25
CA ARG A 584 -11.40 0.12 17.00
C ARG A 584 -12.49 -0.91 16.77
N LEU A 585 -12.11 -2.18 16.89
CA LEU A 585 -13.03 -3.32 16.74
C LEU A 585 -13.82 -3.53 18.03
N PRO A 586 -15.17 -3.38 18.04
CA PRO A 586 -15.99 -3.91 19.12
C PRO A 586 -16.10 -5.43 18.90
N TYR A 587 -15.37 -6.22 19.67
CA TYR A 587 -15.24 -7.65 19.50
C TYR A 587 -16.28 -8.40 20.32
N ILE A 588 -17.06 -9.24 19.66
CA ILE A 588 -18.05 -10.15 20.24
C ILE A 588 -17.83 -11.53 19.61
N ASN A 589 -17.76 -12.56 20.43
CA ASN A 589 -17.73 -13.96 19.98
C ASN A 589 -19.12 -14.59 20.07
N LEU A 590 -19.51 -15.40 19.09
CA LEU A 590 -20.83 -16.03 19.00
C LEU A 590 -20.78 -17.50 19.33
N PHE A 591 -21.94 -18.01 19.79
CA PHE A 591 -22.18 -19.43 19.94
C PHE A 591 -21.94 -20.23 18.63
N PRO A 592 -21.63 -21.53 18.73
CA PRO A 592 -21.66 -22.50 17.65
C PRO A 592 -23.05 -23.06 17.33
N THR A 593 -23.14 -23.86 16.26
CA THR A 593 -24.34 -24.60 15.84
C THR A 593 -24.86 -25.62 16.85
N TYR A 594 -24.02 -26.12 17.76
CA TYR A 594 -24.47 -27.04 18.82
C TYR A 594 -25.08 -26.33 20.05
N ALA A 595 -25.14 -25.00 20.06
CA ALA A 595 -25.87 -24.26 21.08
C ALA A 595 -27.37 -24.54 20.97
N SER A 596 -28.01 -24.71 22.13
CA SER A 596 -29.46 -24.95 22.18
C SER A 596 -30.26 -23.73 21.74
N ASN A 597 -31.49 -23.95 21.29
CA ASN A 597 -32.46 -22.87 20.99
C ASN A 597 -32.59 -21.87 22.15
N ALA A 598 -32.52 -22.34 23.40
CA ALA A 598 -32.55 -21.48 24.58
C ALA A 598 -31.30 -20.58 24.69
N GLN A 599 -30.11 -21.12 24.43
CA GLN A 599 -28.86 -20.33 24.41
C GLN A 599 -28.87 -19.31 23.27
N LEU A 600 -29.25 -19.74 22.06
CA LEU A 600 -29.35 -18.87 20.90
C LEU A 600 -30.45 -17.80 21.08
N GLY A 601 -31.53 -18.09 21.80
CA GLY A 601 -32.71 -17.21 21.85
C GLY A 601 -33.50 -17.23 20.54
N THR A 602 -33.39 -18.32 19.77
CA THR A 602 -34.09 -18.57 18.50
C THR A 602 -34.79 -19.92 18.54
N GLN A 603 -35.57 -20.25 17.51
CA GLN A 603 -36.33 -21.51 17.44
C GLN A 603 -36.16 -22.16 16.07
N GLY A 604 -36.26 -23.49 16.03
CA GLY A 604 -36.15 -24.29 14.80
C GLY A 604 -35.25 -25.51 14.99
N ASP A 605 -34.97 -26.20 13.88
CA ASP A 605 -33.85 -27.12 13.80
C ASP A 605 -32.51 -26.36 13.85
N THR A 606 -31.40 -27.10 13.98
CA THR A 606 -30.05 -26.52 14.10
C THR A 606 -29.72 -25.48 13.02
N VAL A 607 -30.05 -25.74 11.76
CA VAL A 607 -29.68 -24.84 10.65
C VAL A 607 -30.54 -23.58 10.70
N ASN A 608 -31.85 -23.72 10.86
CA ASN A 608 -32.77 -22.59 10.88
C ASN A 608 -32.59 -21.72 12.13
N ALA A 609 -32.43 -22.33 13.30
CA ALA A 609 -32.21 -21.61 14.55
C ALA A 609 -30.90 -20.82 14.53
N TYR A 610 -29.81 -21.41 14.01
CA TYR A 610 -28.52 -20.75 13.93
C TYR A 610 -28.45 -19.68 12.84
N ALA A 611 -29.05 -19.93 11.67
CA ALA A 611 -29.16 -18.92 10.61
C ALA A 611 -29.92 -17.67 11.09
N GLU A 612 -31.00 -17.87 11.86
CA GLU A 612 -31.75 -16.77 12.46
C GLU A 612 -30.93 -16.00 13.51
N HIS A 613 -30.13 -16.70 14.33
CA HIS A 613 -29.22 -16.06 15.29
C HIS A 613 -28.18 -15.19 14.57
N LEU A 614 -27.54 -15.70 13.52
CA LEU A 614 -26.59 -14.94 12.70
C LEU A 614 -27.25 -13.74 12.03
N ARG A 615 -28.46 -13.90 11.48
CA ARG A 615 -29.22 -12.82 10.85
C ARG A 615 -29.52 -11.72 11.86
N GLN A 616 -30.06 -12.05 13.03
CA GLN A 616 -30.35 -11.08 14.08
C GLN A 616 -29.09 -10.38 14.58
N TYR A 617 -27.98 -11.09 14.72
CA TYR A 617 -26.69 -10.50 15.09
C TYR A 617 -26.22 -9.48 14.05
N VAL A 618 -26.19 -9.87 12.77
CA VAL A 618 -25.75 -9.00 11.67
C VAL A 618 -26.65 -7.77 11.55
N GLU A 619 -27.97 -7.92 11.62
CA GLU A 619 -28.90 -6.80 11.43
C GLU A 619 -28.95 -5.86 12.64
N THR A 620 -28.90 -6.42 13.85
CA THR A 620 -29.10 -5.66 15.09
C THR A 620 -27.79 -5.10 15.64
N VAL A 621 -26.75 -5.92 15.73
CA VAL A 621 -25.43 -5.52 16.25
C VAL A 621 -24.59 -4.85 15.17
N LYS A 622 -24.82 -5.20 13.90
CA LYS A 622 -24.09 -4.68 12.73
C LYS A 622 -22.58 -4.83 12.89
N PRO A 623 -22.04 -6.03 13.16
CA PRO A 623 -20.64 -6.24 13.56
C PRO A 623 -19.64 -5.71 12.53
N ALA A 624 -18.38 -5.54 12.96
CA ALA A 624 -17.28 -5.25 12.04
C ALA A 624 -16.51 -6.53 11.65
N LEU A 625 -16.63 -7.59 12.45
CA LEU A 625 -16.11 -8.94 12.23
C LEU A 625 -17.06 -9.93 12.92
N ILE A 626 -17.28 -11.09 12.32
CA ILE A 626 -18.01 -12.20 12.95
C ILE A 626 -16.99 -13.15 13.58
N SER A 627 -17.00 -13.29 14.90
CA SER A 627 -16.22 -14.32 15.62
C SER A 627 -17.17 -15.38 16.14
N TYR A 628 -16.73 -16.64 16.11
CA TYR A 628 -17.45 -17.76 16.71
C TYR A 628 -16.44 -18.84 17.11
N ASP A 629 -16.82 -19.69 18.05
CA ASP A 629 -16.10 -20.93 18.35
C ASP A 629 -16.84 -22.15 17.81
N HIS A 630 -16.10 -23.20 17.47
CA HIS A 630 -16.65 -24.55 17.30
C HIS A 630 -15.54 -25.58 17.54
N TYR A 631 -15.76 -26.49 18.49
CA TYR A 631 -14.74 -27.48 18.87
C TYR A 631 -15.00 -28.85 18.24
N HIS A 632 -14.01 -29.36 17.51
CA HIS A 632 -14.19 -30.49 16.59
C HIS A 632 -13.84 -31.85 17.21
N PHE A 633 -12.80 -31.92 18.03
CA PHE A 633 -12.20 -33.18 18.47
C PHE A 633 -12.72 -33.63 19.84
N SER A 634 -13.61 -34.63 19.84
CA SER A 634 -14.09 -35.29 21.05
C SER A 634 -13.38 -36.62 21.31
N LYS A 635 -13.53 -37.19 22.51
CA LYS A 635 -13.06 -38.55 22.81
C LYS A 635 -13.84 -39.64 22.08
N GLN A 636 -15.05 -39.34 21.60
CA GLN A 636 -15.91 -40.28 20.88
C GLN A 636 -15.80 -40.13 19.35
N GLY A 637 -14.89 -39.29 18.87
CA GLY A 637 -14.64 -39.01 17.45
C GLY A 637 -14.94 -37.55 17.08
N ASP A 638 -14.97 -37.28 15.79
CA ASP A 638 -15.00 -35.93 15.24
C ASP A 638 -16.43 -35.39 15.16
N ASN A 639 -16.63 -34.13 15.52
CA ASN A 639 -17.95 -33.51 15.52
C ASN A 639 -18.43 -33.25 14.08
N ALA A 640 -19.62 -33.77 13.77
CA ALA A 640 -20.26 -33.69 12.45
C ALA A 640 -20.57 -32.26 11.97
N GLN A 641 -20.73 -31.29 12.87
CA GLN A 641 -21.22 -29.95 12.55
C GLN A 641 -20.10 -28.93 12.29
N TYR A 642 -18.82 -29.30 12.39
CA TYR A 642 -17.71 -28.35 12.24
C TYR A 642 -17.72 -27.62 10.89
N PHE A 643 -17.85 -28.36 9.79
CA PHE A 643 -17.92 -27.78 8.46
C PHE A 643 -19.25 -27.09 8.17
N LEU A 644 -20.34 -27.53 8.81
CA LEU A 644 -21.64 -26.86 8.75
C LEU A 644 -21.51 -25.46 9.34
N ASN A 645 -20.95 -25.34 10.54
CA ASN A 645 -20.79 -24.05 11.20
C ASN A 645 -19.85 -23.12 10.40
N LEU A 646 -18.73 -23.63 9.89
CA LEU A 646 -17.80 -22.89 9.02
C LEU A 646 -18.51 -22.36 7.76
N ALA A 647 -19.32 -23.19 7.10
CA ALA A 647 -20.06 -22.79 5.91
C ALA A 647 -21.07 -21.68 6.20
N MET A 648 -21.85 -21.82 7.28
CA MET A 648 -22.85 -20.82 7.70
C MET A 648 -22.21 -19.49 8.09
N ILE A 649 -21.08 -19.52 8.80
CA ILE A 649 -20.33 -18.31 9.18
C ILE A 649 -19.75 -17.63 7.94
N ARG A 650 -19.11 -18.40 7.04
CA ARG A 650 -18.60 -17.87 5.77
C ARG A 650 -19.71 -17.16 4.99
N GLU A 651 -20.86 -17.80 4.86
CA GLU A 651 -21.99 -17.24 4.12
C GLU A 651 -22.51 -15.94 4.77
N ALA A 652 -22.71 -15.94 6.09
CA ALA A 652 -23.15 -14.75 6.82
C ALA A 652 -22.14 -13.60 6.73
N ALA A 653 -20.84 -13.89 6.85
CA ALA A 653 -19.75 -12.93 6.73
C ALA A 653 -19.69 -12.32 5.33
N MET A 654 -19.80 -13.15 4.28
CA MET A 654 -19.86 -12.69 2.89
C MET A 654 -21.08 -11.81 2.62
N LYS A 655 -22.26 -12.21 3.08
CA LYS A 655 -23.51 -11.43 2.95
C LYS A 655 -23.42 -10.08 3.68
N ALA A 656 -22.80 -10.06 4.85
CA ALA A 656 -22.60 -8.85 5.65
C ALA A 656 -21.44 -7.98 5.14
N GLY A 657 -20.58 -8.49 4.23
CA GLY A 657 -19.40 -7.79 3.74
C GLY A 657 -18.35 -7.57 4.83
N VAL A 658 -18.24 -8.50 5.79
CA VAL A 658 -17.29 -8.43 6.92
C VAL A 658 -16.43 -9.70 6.96
N PRO A 659 -15.19 -9.62 7.48
CA PRO A 659 -14.37 -10.81 7.72
C PRO A 659 -14.92 -11.62 8.89
N PHE A 660 -14.50 -12.89 8.96
CA PHE A 660 -14.77 -13.73 10.12
C PHE A 660 -13.48 -14.28 10.76
N LEU A 661 -13.61 -14.61 12.05
CA LEU A 661 -12.61 -15.27 12.88
C LEU A 661 -13.18 -16.58 13.40
N ASN A 662 -12.39 -17.65 13.37
CA ASN A 662 -12.74 -18.93 13.99
C ASN A 662 -11.93 -19.12 15.28
N ILE A 663 -12.61 -19.41 16.39
CA ILE A 663 -11.96 -19.87 17.61
C ILE A 663 -11.87 -21.40 17.58
N VAL A 664 -10.65 -21.89 17.47
CA VAL A 664 -10.35 -23.32 17.31
C VAL A 664 -9.91 -23.95 18.61
N GLN A 665 -10.18 -25.25 18.73
CA GLN A 665 -9.82 -26.06 19.88
C GLN A 665 -8.29 -26.14 20.03
N ALA A 666 -7.81 -25.86 21.24
CA ALA A 666 -6.40 -26.00 21.62
C ALA A 666 -6.22 -26.52 23.06
N CYS A 667 -7.26 -27.10 23.66
CA CYS A 667 -7.23 -27.68 25.00
C CYS A 667 -8.40 -28.65 25.20
N THR A 668 -8.51 -29.20 26.42
CA THR A 668 -9.75 -29.77 26.95
C THR A 668 -10.13 -29.11 28.27
N TRP A 669 -11.43 -28.97 28.53
CA TRP A 669 -12.03 -28.40 29.75
C TRP A 669 -13.17 -29.27 30.30
N THR A 670 -13.43 -30.40 29.64
CA THR A 670 -14.54 -31.30 29.96
C THR A 670 -14.14 -32.74 29.64
N THR A 671 -14.84 -33.70 30.24
CA THR A 671 -14.52 -35.11 30.09
C THR A 671 -14.78 -35.65 28.68
N SER A 672 -15.63 -35.00 27.89
CA SER A 672 -15.99 -35.38 26.51
C SER A 672 -14.99 -34.93 25.45
N MET A 673 -14.19 -33.88 25.72
CA MET A 673 -13.24 -33.31 24.77
C MET A 673 -11.83 -33.85 25.03
N ARG A 674 -11.00 -33.88 23.98
CA ARG A 674 -9.59 -34.28 24.06
C ARG A 674 -8.67 -33.12 23.68
N VAL A 675 -7.42 -33.16 24.13
CA VAL A 675 -6.40 -32.21 23.69
C VAL A 675 -6.01 -32.56 22.24
N PRO A 676 -6.10 -31.61 21.29
CA PRO A 676 -5.62 -31.86 19.94
C PRO A 676 -4.09 -31.99 19.93
N ASN A 677 -3.53 -32.72 18.99
CA ASN A 677 -2.10 -32.69 18.69
C ASN A 677 -1.75 -31.58 17.68
N GLY A 678 -0.47 -31.45 17.32
CA GLY A 678 -0.02 -30.40 16.39
C GLY A 678 -0.56 -30.51 14.97
N ASP A 679 -0.80 -31.72 14.47
CA ASP A 679 -1.36 -31.94 13.12
C ASP A 679 -2.87 -31.66 13.09
N GLU A 680 -3.57 -31.98 14.17
CA GLU A 680 -4.98 -31.63 14.39
C GLU A 680 -5.17 -30.12 14.54
N LEU A 681 -4.24 -29.43 15.22
CA LEU A 681 -4.22 -27.97 15.25
C LEU A 681 -4.01 -27.39 13.85
N ARG A 682 -3.06 -27.94 13.07
CA ARG A 682 -2.82 -27.53 11.68
C ARG A 682 -4.07 -27.71 10.82
N PHE A 683 -4.78 -28.84 10.98
CA PHE A 683 -6.06 -29.10 10.32
C PHE A 683 -7.05 -27.97 10.57
N LEU A 684 -7.30 -27.60 11.84
CA LEU A 684 -8.26 -26.54 12.19
C LEU A 684 -7.87 -25.17 11.60
N VAL A 685 -6.58 -24.86 11.53
CA VAL A 685 -6.06 -23.61 10.96
C VAL A 685 -6.23 -23.58 9.44
N TYR A 686 -5.83 -24.63 8.74
CA TYR A 686 -5.87 -24.67 7.28
C TYR A 686 -7.28 -24.82 6.71
N THR A 687 -8.16 -25.57 7.37
CA THR A 687 -9.59 -25.60 6.98
C THR A 687 -10.24 -24.23 7.17
N SER A 688 -9.93 -23.51 8.24
CA SER A 688 -10.40 -22.13 8.45
C SER A 688 -9.92 -21.20 7.32
N LEU A 689 -8.65 -21.28 6.93
CA LEU A 689 -8.11 -20.53 5.78
C LEU A 689 -8.84 -20.86 4.48
N ALA A 690 -9.10 -22.14 4.20
CA ALA A 690 -9.79 -22.56 2.98
C ALA A 690 -11.21 -22.02 2.91
N TYR A 691 -11.89 -21.88 4.06
CA TYR A 691 -13.19 -21.23 4.17
C TYR A 691 -13.13 -19.69 4.11
N GLY A 692 -11.94 -19.11 4.02
CA GLY A 692 -11.73 -17.66 3.89
C GLY A 692 -11.66 -16.91 5.21
N ALA A 693 -11.37 -17.60 6.32
CA ALA A 693 -11.14 -16.95 7.60
C ALA A 693 -10.01 -15.92 7.48
N GLN A 694 -10.23 -14.75 8.08
CA GLN A 694 -9.23 -13.68 8.16
C GLN A 694 -8.71 -13.52 9.60
N GLY A 695 -9.31 -14.23 10.55
CA GLY A 695 -8.81 -14.38 11.91
C GLY A 695 -8.83 -15.82 12.39
N ILE A 696 -7.90 -16.15 13.28
CA ILE A 696 -7.88 -17.38 14.06
C ILE A 696 -7.67 -17.03 15.54
N SER A 697 -8.40 -17.71 16.42
CA SER A 697 -8.21 -17.66 17.87
C SER A 697 -8.09 -19.08 18.41
N TYR A 698 -7.33 -19.29 19.47
CA TYR A 698 -7.20 -20.58 20.13
C TYR A 698 -7.89 -20.58 21.49
N TYR A 699 -8.78 -21.55 21.71
CA TYR A 699 -9.34 -21.85 23.03
C TYR A 699 -8.50 -22.97 23.67
N VAL A 700 -7.55 -22.67 24.53
CA VAL A 700 -7.27 -21.42 25.29
C VAL A 700 -5.76 -21.17 25.36
N TYR A 701 -5.31 -19.95 25.66
CA TYR A 701 -3.87 -19.76 25.91
C TYR A 701 -3.44 -20.39 27.23
N CYS A 702 -4.04 -19.96 28.34
CA CYS A 702 -3.94 -20.61 29.64
C CYS A 702 -5.12 -20.20 30.54
N HIS A 703 -5.82 -21.15 31.15
CA HIS A 703 -6.91 -20.86 32.08
C HIS A 703 -7.11 -22.01 33.08
N PRO A 704 -7.45 -21.73 34.35
CA PRO A 704 -7.78 -22.78 35.32
C PRO A 704 -8.87 -23.74 34.81
N GLY A 705 -8.74 -25.03 35.15
CA GLY A 705 -9.67 -26.07 34.71
C GLY A 705 -9.50 -26.54 33.27
N HIS A 706 -8.46 -26.06 32.56
CA HIS A 706 -8.15 -26.47 31.20
C HIS A 706 -6.82 -27.24 31.17
N GLU A 707 -6.79 -28.33 30.40
CA GLU A 707 -5.62 -29.17 30.22
C GLU A 707 -5.11 -29.10 28.77
N GLY A 708 -3.78 -29.10 28.63
CA GLY A 708 -3.13 -29.11 27.32
C GLY A 708 -3.21 -27.80 26.53
N ALA A 709 -3.56 -26.67 27.17
CA ALA A 709 -3.59 -25.33 26.58
C ALA A 709 -2.21 -24.89 26.02
N MET A 710 -2.11 -23.70 25.41
CA MET A 710 -0.84 -23.20 24.85
C MET A 710 0.27 -23.09 25.90
N ALA A 711 -0.07 -22.66 27.11
CA ALA A 711 0.85 -22.59 28.23
C ALA A 711 0.23 -23.19 29.49
N ASN A 712 1.08 -23.71 30.37
CA ASN A 712 0.70 -24.06 31.73
C ASN A 712 0.39 -22.81 32.55
N ALA A 713 -0.21 -22.98 33.72
CA ALA A 713 -0.56 -21.87 34.61
C ALA A 713 0.65 -21.04 35.09
N ASP A 714 1.85 -21.61 35.06
CA ASP A 714 3.11 -20.93 35.37
C ASP A 714 3.72 -20.18 34.17
N GLY A 715 3.04 -20.20 33.01
CA GLY A 715 3.49 -19.56 31.77
C GLY A 715 4.34 -20.45 30.87
N THR A 716 4.74 -21.64 31.32
CA THR A 716 5.59 -22.55 30.54
C THR A 716 4.87 -23.05 29.29
N PRO A 717 5.44 -22.87 28.07
CA PRO A 717 4.87 -23.38 26.84
C PRO A 717 4.64 -24.90 26.84
N THR A 718 3.54 -25.34 26.25
CA THR A 718 3.26 -26.77 26.01
C THR A 718 3.64 -27.18 24.58
N PRO A 719 3.60 -28.48 24.21
CA PRO A 719 3.82 -28.90 22.83
C PRO A 719 2.88 -28.21 21.82
N LEU A 720 1.66 -27.86 22.22
CA LEU A 720 0.72 -27.15 21.34
C LEU A 720 1.16 -25.73 21.03
N TYR A 721 1.82 -25.01 21.94
CA TYR A 721 2.39 -23.71 21.65
C TYR A 721 3.41 -23.76 20.50
N HIS A 722 4.26 -24.78 20.51
CA HIS A 722 5.28 -24.93 19.46
C HIS A 722 4.66 -25.24 18.10
N ALA A 723 3.62 -26.07 18.07
CA ALA A 723 2.84 -26.32 16.85
C ALA A 723 2.10 -25.05 16.38
N ALA A 724 1.49 -24.31 17.32
CA ALA A 724 0.77 -23.07 17.03
C ALA A 724 1.70 -21.99 16.47
N LYS A 725 2.93 -21.87 16.96
CA LYS A 725 3.91 -20.89 16.46
C LYS A 725 4.14 -20.99 14.96
N GLU A 726 4.22 -22.20 14.41
CA GLU A 726 4.35 -22.42 12.97
C GLU A 726 3.03 -22.13 12.25
N ALA A 727 1.93 -22.70 12.76
CA ALA A 727 0.60 -22.53 12.17
C ALA A 727 0.14 -21.05 12.14
N ASN A 728 0.52 -20.25 13.14
CA ASN A 728 0.26 -18.81 13.25
C ASN A 728 0.94 -18.02 12.14
N ARG A 729 2.21 -18.35 11.86
CA ARG A 729 2.99 -17.71 10.79
C ARG A 729 2.42 -18.05 9.42
N ASP A 730 2.07 -19.33 9.23
CA ASP A 730 1.43 -19.80 8.01
C ASP A 730 0.08 -19.12 7.79
N PHE A 731 -0.77 -19.10 8.82
CA PHE A 731 -2.07 -18.44 8.79
C PHE A 731 -1.94 -16.98 8.41
N ALA A 732 -1.12 -16.22 9.12
CA ALA A 732 -0.99 -14.78 8.89
C ALA A 732 -0.51 -14.46 7.46
N ARG A 733 0.39 -15.28 6.90
CA ARG A 733 0.93 -15.06 5.54
C ARG A 733 -0.03 -15.52 4.46
N ILE A 734 -0.65 -16.69 4.59
CA ILE A 734 -1.63 -17.20 3.61
C ILE A 734 -2.88 -16.30 3.63
N ALA A 735 -3.41 -15.97 4.80
CA ALA A 735 -4.58 -15.09 4.92
C ALA A 735 -4.30 -13.70 4.32
N ALA A 736 -3.07 -13.18 4.41
CA ALA A 736 -2.69 -11.91 3.81
C ALA A 736 -2.68 -11.95 2.27
N GLU A 737 -2.23 -13.06 1.66
CA GLU A 737 -2.33 -13.26 0.20
C GLU A 737 -3.79 -13.39 -0.25
N CYS A 738 -4.64 -14.01 0.58
CA CYS A 738 -6.07 -14.18 0.29
C CYS A 738 -6.92 -12.92 0.58
N GLN A 739 -6.46 -12.04 1.48
CA GLN A 739 -7.20 -10.86 1.94
C GLN A 739 -7.69 -9.91 0.83
N PRO A 740 -6.91 -9.58 -0.22
CA PRO A 740 -7.40 -8.74 -1.31
C PRO A 740 -8.39 -9.46 -2.26
N LEU A 741 -8.62 -10.77 -2.06
CA LEU A 741 -9.43 -11.61 -2.93
C LEU A 741 -10.80 -11.89 -2.32
N ARG A 742 -11.79 -12.19 -3.18
CA ARG A 742 -13.07 -12.73 -2.73
C ARG A 742 -12.97 -14.24 -2.56
N SER A 743 -13.54 -14.77 -1.48
CA SER A 743 -13.80 -16.22 -1.37
C SER A 743 -14.94 -16.57 -2.32
N LEU A 744 -14.64 -17.29 -3.40
CA LEU A 744 -15.59 -17.60 -4.47
C LEU A 744 -16.32 -18.92 -4.26
N GLY A 745 -15.65 -19.90 -3.67
CA GLY A 745 -16.23 -21.21 -3.39
C GLY A 745 -15.34 -22.04 -2.49
N VAL A 746 -15.92 -23.02 -1.80
CA VAL A 746 -15.21 -23.95 -0.94
C VAL A 746 -15.79 -25.33 -1.18
N TYR A 747 -14.96 -26.23 -1.66
CA TYR A 747 -15.42 -27.53 -2.14
C TYR A 747 -14.71 -28.67 -1.43
N HIS A 748 -15.46 -29.70 -1.07
CA HIS A 748 -14.94 -30.93 -0.49
C HIS A 748 -14.77 -31.97 -1.61
N LEU A 749 -13.61 -32.61 -1.64
CA LEU A 749 -13.26 -33.68 -2.56
C LEU A 749 -12.97 -34.95 -1.76
N GLY A 750 -13.75 -36.00 -1.95
CA GLY A 750 -13.74 -37.18 -1.09
C GLY A 750 -15.02 -37.24 -0.25
N MET A 751 -14.88 -37.16 1.08
CA MET A 751 -16.05 -37.12 1.97
C MET A 751 -16.68 -35.73 1.98
N ILE A 752 -18.01 -35.66 1.82
CA ILE A 752 -18.77 -34.40 1.86
C ILE A 752 -19.52 -34.32 3.20
N PRO A 753 -19.11 -33.43 4.13
CA PRO A 753 -19.76 -33.28 5.42
C PRO A 753 -21.02 -32.41 5.33
N PRO A 754 -21.85 -32.37 6.38
CA PRO A 754 -22.89 -31.35 6.50
C PRO A 754 -22.32 -29.94 6.26
N GLY A 755 -22.96 -29.17 5.37
CA GLY A 755 -22.51 -27.85 4.93
C GLY A 755 -21.33 -27.82 3.96
N GLY A 756 -20.77 -28.97 3.58
CA GLY A 756 -19.80 -29.09 2.50
C GLY A 756 -20.49 -29.19 1.13
N GLU A 757 -19.83 -28.65 0.10
CA GLU A 757 -20.30 -28.74 -1.29
C GLU A 757 -19.31 -29.58 -2.12
N PRO A 758 -19.78 -30.42 -3.06
CA PRO A 758 -18.89 -31.09 -4.02
C PRO A 758 -18.28 -30.07 -5.00
N LEU A 759 -17.12 -30.39 -5.56
CA LEU A 759 -16.54 -29.60 -6.64
C LEU A 759 -17.45 -29.65 -7.89
N PRO A 760 -17.85 -28.50 -8.48
CA PRO A 760 -18.64 -28.47 -9.71
C PRO A 760 -17.88 -29.07 -10.89
N GLU A 761 -18.59 -29.72 -11.82
CA GLU A 761 -17.99 -30.34 -13.03
C GLU A 761 -17.15 -29.34 -13.85
N LYS A 762 -17.56 -28.07 -13.89
CA LYS A 762 -16.86 -26.97 -14.59
C LYS A 762 -16.13 -26.05 -13.61
N SER A 763 -15.30 -26.60 -12.75
CA SER A 763 -14.43 -25.81 -11.88
C SER A 763 -13.14 -25.38 -12.60
N ALA A 764 -12.69 -24.15 -12.34
CA ALA A 764 -11.41 -23.64 -12.87
C ALA A 764 -10.19 -24.36 -12.27
N PHE A 765 -10.32 -24.81 -11.02
CA PHE A 765 -9.30 -25.58 -10.31
C PHE A 765 -9.84 -26.95 -9.93
N GLY A 766 -8.97 -27.96 -9.90
CA GLY A 766 -9.29 -29.32 -9.47
C GLY A 766 -8.05 -30.07 -9.00
N LEU A 767 -8.21 -31.37 -8.77
CA LEU A 767 -7.11 -32.28 -8.40
C LEU A 767 -6.92 -33.36 -9.46
N ASP A 768 -5.68 -33.79 -9.65
CA ASP A 768 -5.28 -34.87 -10.53
C ASP A 768 -4.39 -35.90 -9.78
N PRO A 769 -4.82 -37.18 -9.65
CA PRO A 769 -6.10 -37.71 -10.14
C PRO A 769 -7.30 -37.11 -9.40
N ALA A 770 -8.45 -37.12 -10.06
CA ALA A 770 -9.71 -36.71 -9.44
C ALA A 770 -10.04 -37.63 -8.24
N VAL A 771 -10.51 -37.03 -7.16
CA VAL A 771 -10.86 -37.76 -5.93
C VAL A 771 -12.33 -38.15 -5.98
N THR A 772 -12.61 -39.44 -5.83
CA THR A 772 -13.97 -39.96 -5.85
C THR A 772 -14.72 -39.57 -4.58
N THR A 773 -15.97 -39.15 -4.74
CA THR A 773 -16.84 -38.86 -3.61
C THR A 773 -17.16 -40.14 -2.84
N VAL A 774 -17.04 -40.09 -1.52
CA VAL A 774 -17.37 -41.19 -0.61
C VAL A 774 -18.33 -40.68 0.46
N GLU A 775 -19.23 -41.54 0.93
CA GLU A 775 -20.19 -41.17 1.96
C GLU A 775 -19.50 -40.91 3.30
N TYR A 776 -19.81 -39.77 3.92
CA TYR A 776 -19.29 -39.38 5.22
C TYR A 776 -20.17 -39.90 6.35
N HIS A 777 -19.57 -40.65 7.27
CA HIS A 777 -20.26 -41.25 8.41
C HIS A 777 -19.63 -40.76 9.74
N PRO A 778 -20.05 -39.60 10.28
CA PRO A 778 -19.57 -39.16 11.59
C PRO A 778 -19.97 -40.18 12.68
N PRO A 779 -19.16 -40.37 13.72
CA PRO A 779 -18.05 -39.52 14.14
C PRO A 779 -16.68 -39.96 13.58
N ALA A 780 -16.63 -40.74 12.49
CA ALA A 780 -15.37 -41.08 11.84
C ALA A 780 -14.67 -39.81 11.33
N PRO A 781 -13.32 -39.75 11.35
CA PRO A 781 -12.58 -38.63 10.79
C PRO A 781 -12.90 -38.41 9.32
N ILE A 782 -13.02 -37.15 8.93
CA ILE A 782 -13.23 -36.80 7.54
C ILE A 782 -11.98 -37.11 6.71
N GLN A 783 -12.16 -37.55 5.46
CA GLN A 783 -11.08 -37.89 4.55
C GLN A 783 -11.22 -37.19 3.20
N GLY A 784 -10.08 -36.93 2.55
CA GLY A 784 -10.01 -36.27 1.26
C GLY A 784 -9.38 -34.88 1.37
N PHE A 785 -9.91 -33.92 0.62
CA PHE A 785 -9.37 -32.57 0.54
C PHE A 785 -10.46 -31.51 0.59
N VAL A 786 -10.10 -30.33 1.07
CA VAL A 786 -10.88 -29.09 0.83
C VAL A 786 -10.14 -28.23 -0.18
N LEU A 787 -10.88 -27.66 -1.11
CA LEU A 787 -10.39 -26.70 -2.10
C LEU A 787 -11.13 -25.37 -1.92
N GLY A 788 -10.45 -24.39 -1.31
CA GLY A 788 -10.94 -23.02 -1.22
C GLY A 788 -10.51 -22.21 -2.44
N LEU A 789 -11.46 -21.67 -3.21
CA LEU A 789 -11.20 -20.86 -4.39
C LEU A 789 -11.30 -19.37 -4.07
N PHE A 790 -10.29 -18.61 -4.49
CA PHE A 790 -10.21 -17.17 -4.30
C PHE A 790 -9.93 -16.46 -5.62
N GLY A 791 -10.41 -15.23 -5.76
CA GLY A 791 -10.30 -14.51 -7.03
C GLY A 791 -10.47 -13.00 -6.98
N GLU A 792 -10.03 -12.36 -8.07
CA GLU A 792 -10.37 -10.97 -8.39
C GLU A 792 -11.79 -10.98 -8.99
N SER A 793 -12.71 -10.21 -8.41
CA SER A 793 -14.12 -10.18 -8.79
C SER A 793 -14.78 -11.57 -8.70
N ASP A 794 -15.21 -12.18 -9.82
CA ASP A 794 -15.85 -13.51 -9.85
C ASP A 794 -14.97 -14.56 -10.54
N LYS A 795 -13.71 -14.24 -10.86
CA LYS A 795 -12.79 -15.15 -11.58
C LYS A 795 -11.83 -15.82 -10.58
N PRO A 796 -11.88 -17.15 -10.39
CA PRO A 796 -10.89 -17.85 -9.58
C PRO A 796 -9.48 -17.66 -10.14
N THR A 797 -8.57 -17.14 -9.33
CA THR A 797 -7.15 -16.97 -9.65
C THR A 797 -6.23 -17.72 -8.69
N HIS A 798 -6.75 -18.08 -7.52
CA HIS A 798 -6.03 -18.79 -6.47
C HIS A 798 -6.86 -19.97 -5.97
N ALA A 799 -6.16 -21.00 -5.51
CA ALA A 799 -6.77 -22.14 -4.82
C ALA A 799 -5.92 -22.53 -3.61
N LEU A 800 -6.57 -22.74 -2.46
CA LEU A 800 -5.97 -23.35 -1.28
C LEU A 800 -6.47 -24.78 -1.17
N VAL A 801 -5.58 -25.75 -1.42
CA VAL A 801 -5.86 -27.17 -1.21
C VAL A 801 -5.42 -27.56 0.21
N VAL A 802 -6.27 -28.27 0.94
CA VAL A 802 -6.03 -28.72 2.32
C VAL A 802 -6.24 -30.22 2.40
N ASN A 803 -5.29 -30.93 3.00
CA ASN A 803 -5.40 -32.35 3.34
C ASN A 803 -6.29 -32.51 4.57
N LEU A 804 -7.41 -33.22 4.43
CA LEU A 804 -8.32 -33.48 5.55
C LEU A 804 -7.85 -34.62 6.46
N ASP A 805 -6.88 -35.43 6.03
CA ASP A 805 -6.27 -36.45 6.89
C ASP A 805 -5.20 -35.80 7.80
N TYR A 806 -5.52 -35.65 9.08
CA TYR A 806 -4.61 -35.14 10.11
C TYR A 806 -3.70 -36.23 10.72
N LYS A 807 -3.74 -37.46 10.20
CA LYS A 807 -2.89 -38.58 10.62
C LYS A 807 -1.84 -38.94 9.57
N GLN A 808 -2.11 -38.68 8.30
CA GLN A 808 -1.22 -39.04 7.19
C GLN A 808 -0.97 -37.85 6.25
N ALA A 809 0.27 -37.75 5.78
CA ALA A 809 0.61 -36.81 4.71
C ALA A 809 0.00 -37.30 3.40
N ALA A 810 -0.30 -36.36 2.50
CA ALA A 810 -0.84 -36.64 1.19
C ALA A 810 0.00 -35.96 0.10
N THR A 811 0.08 -36.59 -1.07
CA THR A 811 0.61 -35.97 -2.29
C THR A 811 -0.48 -35.99 -3.33
N THR A 812 -0.71 -34.85 -3.98
CA THR A 812 -1.70 -34.69 -5.05
C THR A 812 -1.20 -33.64 -6.03
N ALA A 813 -1.81 -33.50 -7.21
CA ALA A 813 -1.55 -32.39 -8.10
C ALA A 813 -2.75 -31.47 -8.20
N VAL A 814 -2.52 -30.17 -8.02
CA VAL A 814 -3.52 -29.15 -8.32
C VAL A 814 -3.46 -28.85 -9.82
N VAL A 815 -4.62 -28.89 -10.47
CA VAL A 815 -4.79 -28.45 -11.86
C VAL A 815 -5.53 -27.13 -11.89
N GLY A 816 -5.12 -26.23 -12.78
CA GLY A 816 -5.70 -24.90 -12.93
C GLY A 816 -5.71 -24.44 -14.39
N PRO A 817 -6.27 -23.24 -14.66
CA PRO A 817 -6.52 -22.76 -16.02
C PRO A 817 -5.27 -22.25 -16.75
N GLY A 818 -4.09 -22.29 -16.11
CA GLY A 818 -2.83 -21.79 -16.65
C GLY A 818 -1.66 -22.16 -15.73
N PRO A 819 -0.42 -21.74 -16.07
CA PRO A 819 0.78 -22.03 -15.29
C PRO A 819 0.60 -21.68 -13.80
N LEU A 820 0.93 -22.63 -12.92
CA LEU A 820 0.71 -22.51 -11.48
C LEU A 820 2.00 -22.21 -10.73
N THR A 821 1.89 -21.39 -9.69
CA THR A 821 2.92 -21.20 -8.66
C THR A 821 2.35 -21.56 -7.30
N SER A 822 3.18 -22.11 -6.42
CA SER A 822 2.81 -22.41 -5.03
C SER A 822 3.43 -21.41 -4.07
N PHE A 823 2.70 -21.07 -3.02
CA PHE A 823 3.19 -20.17 -1.98
C PHE A 823 3.92 -20.98 -0.90
N ALA A 824 5.12 -20.52 -0.54
CA ALA A 824 5.91 -21.05 0.56
C ALA A 824 5.77 -20.11 1.76
N PRO A 825 4.83 -20.37 2.70
CA PRO A 825 4.54 -19.43 3.78
C PRO A 825 5.77 -19.20 4.66
N ALA A 826 6.61 -20.19 4.94
CA ALA A 826 7.84 -20.02 5.72
C ALA A 826 8.82 -18.99 5.11
N ALA A 827 8.92 -18.93 3.79
CA ALA A 827 9.78 -17.99 3.06
C ALA A 827 9.08 -16.67 2.67
N GLY A 828 7.74 -16.66 2.63
CA GLY A 828 6.96 -15.54 2.13
C GLY A 828 7.11 -15.32 0.62
N THR A 829 7.41 -16.37 -0.13
CA THR A 829 7.69 -16.31 -1.57
C THR A 829 6.83 -17.27 -2.36
N TRP A 830 6.63 -16.95 -3.63
CA TRP A 830 6.00 -17.82 -4.62
C TRP A 830 7.07 -18.61 -5.36
N SER A 831 6.80 -19.88 -5.65
CA SER A 831 7.69 -20.72 -6.49
C SER A 831 7.77 -20.18 -7.91
N THR A 832 8.74 -20.67 -8.69
CA THR A 832 8.76 -20.42 -10.14
C THR A 832 7.51 -21.03 -10.80
N PRO A 833 7.03 -20.44 -11.90
CA PRO A 833 5.89 -20.97 -12.63
C PRO A 833 6.15 -22.39 -13.15
N ALA A 834 5.23 -23.30 -12.87
CA ALA A 834 5.20 -24.64 -13.45
C ALA A 834 4.19 -24.70 -14.60
N GLY A 835 3.77 -25.90 -15.02
CA GLY A 835 2.66 -26.08 -15.95
C GLY A 835 1.28 -25.79 -15.30
N PRO A 836 0.18 -26.07 -16.03
CA PRO A 836 -1.18 -25.98 -15.48
C PRO A 836 -1.49 -27.06 -14.44
N ARG A 837 -0.56 -27.99 -14.23
CA ARG A 837 -0.59 -29.05 -13.23
C ARG A 837 0.62 -28.87 -12.32
N LEU A 838 0.39 -28.78 -11.02
CA LEU A 838 1.44 -28.61 -10.01
C LEU A 838 1.27 -29.65 -8.90
N GLU A 839 2.27 -30.51 -8.73
CA GLU A 839 2.32 -31.46 -7.63
C GLU A 839 2.58 -30.73 -6.31
N VAL A 840 1.82 -31.09 -5.27
CA VAL A 840 1.92 -30.54 -3.93
C VAL A 840 2.00 -31.66 -2.91
N GLN A 841 2.94 -31.50 -1.99
CA GLN A 841 3.05 -32.33 -0.79
C GLN A 841 2.39 -31.60 0.37
N LEU A 842 1.43 -32.27 1.00
CA LEU A 842 0.59 -31.73 2.06
C LEU A 842 0.86 -32.54 3.33
N PRO A 843 1.37 -31.92 4.41
CA PRO A 843 1.54 -32.62 5.68
C PRO A 843 0.16 -33.01 6.25
N PRO A 844 0.10 -33.86 7.30
CA PRO A 844 -1.17 -34.19 7.94
C PRO A 844 -1.90 -32.90 8.38
N GLY A 845 -3.15 -32.73 7.95
CA GLY A 845 -3.95 -31.52 8.23
C GLY A 845 -3.45 -30.22 7.59
N GLY A 846 -2.41 -30.25 6.76
CA GLY A 846 -1.83 -29.05 6.14
C GLY A 846 -2.39 -28.74 4.75
N GLY A 847 -1.98 -27.60 4.20
CA GLY A 847 -2.43 -27.16 2.89
C GLY A 847 -1.37 -26.42 2.08
N ARG A 848 -1.72 -26.12 0.83
CA ARG A 848 -0.89 -25.32 -0.09
C ARG A 848 -1.76 -24.31 -0.83
N LEU A 849 -1.40 -23.03 -0.72
CA LEU A 849 -1.95 -21.98 -1.56
C LEU A 849 -1.22 -22.00 -2.92
N VAL A 850 -1.98 -22.03 -4.00
CA VAL A 850 -1.48 -21.90 -5.38
C VAL A 850 -2.18 -20.75 -6.09
N ARG A 851 -1.53 -20.20 -7.11
CA ARG A 851 -2.11 -19.18 -8.01
C ARG A 851 -1.73 -19.42 -9.45
N VAL A 852 -2.56 -18.91 -10.35
CA VAL A 852 -2.27 -18.80 -11.78
C VAL A 852 -1.35 -17.60 -11.99
N THR A 853 -0.28 -17.77 -12.74
CA THR A 853 0.60 -16.66 -13.12
C THR A 853 -0.05 -15.82 -14.21
N LYS A 854 0.00 -14.50 -14.05
CA LYS A 854 -0.50 -13.54 -15.05
C LYS A 854 0.38 -13.53 -16.28
#